data_AF-A0A1N6KXY2-F1
#
_entry.id   AF-A0A1N6KXY2-F1
#
_cell.length_a   1.000
_cell.length_b   1.000
_cell.length_c   1.000
_cell.angle_alpha   90.00
_cell.angle_beta   90.00
_cell.angle_gamma   90.00
#
_symmetry.space_group_name_H-M   'P 1'
#
loop_
_entity.id
_entity.type
_entity.pdbx_description
1 polymer ?
#
loop_
_entity_poly.entity_id
_entity_poly.type
_entity_poly.pdbx_seq_one_letter_code
_entity_poly.pdbx_strand_id
1 'polypeptide(L)'
;MANGQSQAVPKQSRKVLDAGMSDGQLLGQFNTHRNESAELAFATLVRRHGPMVLRVCHQILGDRHDAEDAFQATFLVLARRASSIRQPELLGNWLYGVALRTAWEARMSTGRRQRREATTAIIADQEPSDDAYRPEMALISREEFEVLHEEVSRLPERYRIPVVLCELEGMTYQEAAHRMACPVGTIGVRLSRARERLRLRMIRRGILPTAALSSALLGAEGASALVTTVLVNATVRGAAGFAASDAAATGFVPASVVALADAVLKTMAATRLKVATNLVLAVGITATVGWVGIHQPPWGAPRTERNLLQTNSPPAPAENRAAATAIGRAPLDVSAEGSSPVAPPIPTGFPVSRPPGNGSIVKFANGAAAIPASPVISTRVGRHFNEEQMRGELLFTKEWAVNDDRSRSGDGLGPVYNETSCVACHGLGAPGGAGAENKNVVLLTAISSTGGSVPKGLDRIHPGFRGTRSTVLHRFGTDPTYGAWRRRFSESSRAQGTPPPEVDGDESVEVRIKRLAEQTDLNRRLRTHSARLQPEPGITLVVSERNSPALFGAGQIDAVPSVVMIDEAKRQPSDIRGRVSRDPKGRIGRFGWKAQISSLHEFVRGACASELGLEVAGHSQGISPLGPDVKPSGLDLIEPECDALVAYVRALPAPVVVDPTGPHGTIAMSEGRRLFAEIGCASCHTPSLGNVRGIYSDLLLHDMGTSLSDSGSYYWIDGSESIGGPRPGEWRTPPLWGLRDSGPYLHDGRAQTLEEAIALHGGQGTKAARQYFSLPSQEQSNVEAFLKSLLAPSAASAAGVMLAAELESRIVPDEVRDAEALVRKEREEAADREERQQSEDRRRRLVAAAAKRAQQKLPIALNLERSGKIPGALKYYREIALEAPDTEEGRSAVARISVLAPSR
;
A
#
# COMPACT_ATOMS: atom_id res chain seq x y z
N MET A 1 -6.50 -5.36 74.57
CA MET A 1 -6.90 -6.48 73.69
C MET A 1 -8.11 -6.05 72.85
N ALA A 2 -8.30 -6.70 71.69
CA ALA A 2 -9.28 -6.42 70.61
C ALA A 2 -8.82 -5.30 69.64
N ASN A 3 -8.17 -5.58 68.51
CA ASN A 3 -8.52 -6.33 67.29
C ASN A 3 -9.61 -5.63 66.43
N GLY A 4 -9.18 -5.00 65.33
CA GLY A 4 -10.02 -4.41 64.28
C GLY A 4 -9.35 -4.60 62.92
N GLN A 5 -9.81 -5.60 62.18
CA GLN A 5 -9.24 -6.07 60.92
C GLN A 5 -9.39 -5.05 59.78
N SER A 6 -8.28 -4.73 59.11
CA SER A 6 -8.25 -4.07 57.81
C SER A 6 -8.51 -5.12 56.73
N GLN A 7 -9.70 -5.11 56.12
CA GLN A 7 -10.00 -5.95 54.96
C GLN A 7 -9.31 -5.36 53.73
N ALA A 8 -8.18 -5.98 53.35
CA ALA A 8 -7.57 -5.79 52.05
C ALA A 8 -8.46 -6.40 50.96
N VAL A 9 -8.94 -5.57 50.04
CA VAL A 9 -9.61 -6.03 48.82
C VAL A 9 -8.59 -6.80 47.95
N PRO A 10 -8.89 -8.02 47.48
CA PRO A 10 -7.91 -8.86 46.80
C PRO A 10 -7.57 -8.31 45.41
N LYS A 11 -6.27 -8.33 45.04
CA LYS A 11 -5.71 -7.90 43.74
C LYS A 11 -6.38 -8.50 42.49
N GLN A 12 -7.19 -9.55 42.65
CA GLN A 12 -7.90 -10.24 41.58
C GLN A 12 -9.16 -9.48 41.12
N SER A 13 -9.76 -8.61 41.93
CA SER A 13 -10.93 -7.79 41.54
C SER A 13 -10.55 -6.55 40.72
N ARG A 14 -9.29 -6.08 40.82
CA ARG A 14 -8.76 -4.95 40.02
C ARG A 14 -8.56 -5.26 38.54
N LYS A 15 -8.38 -6.54 38.19
CA LYS A 15 -8.15 -6.99 36.80
C LYS A 15 -9.43 -7.24 36.00
N VAL A 16 -10.59 -7.23 36.66
CA VAL A 16 -11.89 -7.65 36.08
C VAL A 16 -12.80 -6.45 35.73
N LEU A 17 -12.47 -5.23 36.17
CA LEU A 17 -13.29 -4.03 35.90
C LEU A 17 -12.92 -3.27 34.61
N ASP A 18 -11.74 -3.49 34.03
CA ASP A 18 -11.20 -2.61 32.97
C ASP A 18 -11.62 -2.94 31.52
N ALA A 19 -12.14 -4.15 31.24
CA ALA A 19 -12.31 -4.62 29.85
C ALA A 19 -13.66 -4.27 29.19
N GLY A 20 -14.60 -3.60 29.88
CA GLY A 20 -15.98 -3.45 29.38
C GLY A 20 -16.58 -2.04 29.42
N MET A 21 -15.90 -1.05 30.00
CA MET A 21 -16.47 0.29 30.18
C MET A 21 -16.30 1.18 28.94
N SER A 22 -17.39 1.84 28.53
CA SER A 22 -17.39 2.81 27.43
C SER A 22 -16.73 4.12 27.85
N ASP A 23 -16.24 4.89 26.88
CA ASP A 23 -15.60 6.19 27.13
C ASP A 23 -16.53 7.16 27.87
N GLY A 24 -17.85 7.08 27.62
CA GLY A 24 -18.85 7.86 28.35
C GLY A 24 -18.98 7.47 29.82
N GLN A 25 -18.90 6.19 30.15
CA GLN A 25 -18.93 5.73 31.54
C GLN A 25 -17.66 6.14 32.29
N LEU A 26 -16.50 6.05 31.64
CA LEU A 26 -15.21 6.47 32.22
C LEU A 26 -15.16 7.99 32.43
N LEU A 27 -15.63 8.79 31.47
CA LEU A 27 -15.77 10.25 31.63
C LEU A 27 -16.80 10.62 32.71
N GLY A 28 -17.90 9.87 32.80
CA GLY A 28 -18.89 10.02 33.86
C GLY A 28 -18.26 9.84 35.25
N GLN A 29 -17.54 8.73 35.45
CA GLN A 29 -16.84 8.43 36.70
C GLN A 29 -15.77 9.47 37.05
N PHE A 30 -15.04 9.97 36.06
CA PHE A 30 -14.07 11.04 36.27
C PHE A 30 -14.73 12.36 36.70
N ASN A 31 -15.91 12.69 36.17
CA ASN A 31 -16.63 13.91 36.50
C ASN A 31 -17.32 13.86 37.89
N THR A 32 -17.72 12.67 38.36
CA THR A 32 -18.52 12.53 39.59
C THR A 32 -17.69 12.32 40.86
N HIS A 33 -16.44 11.88 40.75
CA HIS A 33 -15.61 11.54 41.92
C HIS A 33 -14.24 12.23 41.86
N ARG A 34 -13.67 12.55 43.04
CA ARG A 34 -12.27 12.99 43.20
C ARG A 34 -11.47 12.03 44.07
N ASN A 35 -11.64 10.74 43.83
CA ASN A 35 -11.01 9.65 44.57
C ASN A 35 -10.15 8.79 43.62
N GLU A 36 -9.48 7.77 44.16
CA GLU A 36 -8.63 6.84 43.40
C GLU A 36 -9.37 6.20 42.20
N SER A 37 -10.70 6.02 42.30
CA SER A 37 -11.51 5.49 41.19
C SER A 37 -11.63 6.46 40.01
N ALA A 38 -11.68 7.78 40.25
CA ALA A 38 -11.68 8.78 39.18
C ALA A 38 -10.31 8.84 38.47
N GLU A 39 -9.22 8.73 39.23
CA GLU A 39 -7.87 8.64 38.67
C GLU A 39 -7.68 7.38 37.82
N LEU A 40 -8.21 6.24 38.28
CA LEU A 40 -8.19 4.98 37.52
C LEU A 40 -9.04 5.07 36.23
N ALA A 41 -10.23 5.68 36.30
CA ALA A 41 -11.07 5.89 35.12
C ALA A 41 -10.36 6.78 34.08
N PHE A 42 -9.72 7.86 34.53
CA PHE A 42 -8.94 8.74 33.66
C PHE A 42 -7.68 8.07 33.12
N ALA A 43 -6.96 7.30 33.94
CA ALA A 43 -5.80 6.51 33.52
C ALA A 43 -6.16 5.49 32.43
N THR A 44 -7.39 4.96 32.46
CA THR A 44 -7.91 4.05 31.44
C THR A 44 -8.17 4.80 30.13
N LEU A 45 -8.73 6.01 30.19
CA LEU A 45 -8.86 6.88 29.01
C LEU A 45 -7.50 7.25 28.40
N VAL A 46 -6.52 7.61 29.23
CA VAL A 46 -5.15 7.93 28.79
C VAL A 46 -4.47 6.71 28.16
N ARG A 47 -4.62 5.51 28.74
CA ARG A 47 -4.06 4.28 28.17
C ARG A 47 -4.74 3.89 26.84
N ARG A 48 -6.06 4.04 26.75
CA ARG A 48 -6.84 3.69 25.56
C ARG A 48 -6.54 4.61 24.38
N HIS A 49 -6.44 5.92 24.62
CA HIS A 49 -6.32 6.94 23.57
C HIS A 49 -4.89 7.47 23.40
N GLY A 50 -4.02 7.21 24.35
CA GLY A 50 -2.66 7.73 24.41
C GLY A 50 -1.81 7.41 23.18
N PRO A 51 -1.79 6.15 22.66
CA PRO A 51 -0.97 5.81 21.50
C PRO A 51 -1.29 6.64 20.25
N MET A 52 -2.56 6.98 20.02
CA MET A 52 -2.98 7.88 18.93
C MET A 52 -2.49 9.31 19.19
N VAL A 53 -2.75 9.85 20.40
CA VAL A 53 -2.40 11.23 20.75
C VAL A 53 -0.89 11.45 20.64
N LEU A 54 -0.09 10.55 21.20
CA LEU A 54 1.37 10.67 21.21
C LEU A 54 1.94 10.60 19.78
N ARG A 55 1.39 9.72 18.94
CA ARG A 55 1.81 9.60 17.53
C ARG A 55 1.55 10.88 16.75
N VAL A 56 0.37 11.47 16.89
CA VAL A 56 0.02 12.74 16.23
C VAL A 56 0.94 13.87 16.70
N CYS A 57 1.18 13.98 18.00
CA CYS A 57 2.10 14.98 18.55
C CYS A 57 3.53 14.78 18.01
N HIS A 58 4.02 13.53 17.97
CA HIS A 58 5.35 13.20 17.46
C HIS A 58 5.49 13.47 15.95
N GLN A 59 4.49 13.15 15.14
CA GLN A 59 4.47 13.40 13.69
C GLN A 59 4.57 14.89 13.35
N ILE A 60 3.98 15.76 14.19
CA ILE A 60 4.00 17.22 13.97
C ILE A 60 5.24 17.87 14.60
N LEU A 61 5.67 17.44 15.78
CA LEU A 61 6.71 18.11 16.56
C LEU A 61 8.12 17.58 16.31
N GLY A 62 8.27 16.30 15.94
CA GLY A 62 9.54 15.64 15.65
C GLY A 62 10.46 15.46 16.86
N ASP A 63 10.48 16.41 17.79
CA ASP A 63 11.17 16.32 19.08
C ASP A 63 10.34 15.53 20.10
N ARG A 64 11.00 14.61 20.81
CA ARG A 64 10.36 13.69 21.75
C ARG A 64 9.80 14.42 22.97
N HIS A 65 10.51 15.41 23.49
CA HIS A 65 10.09 16.13 24.70
C HIS A 65 8.93 17.08 24.41
N ASP A 66 9.00 17.81 23.29
CA ASP A 66 7.88 18.65 22.84
C ASP A 66 6.62 17.80 22.57
N ALA A 67 6.79 16.59 22.01
CA ALA A 67 5.69 15.67 21.78
C ALA A 67 5.07 15.12 23.07
N GLU A 68 5.88 14.80 24.09
CA GLU A 68 5.41 14.39 25.43
C GLU A 68 4.68 15.55 26.13
N ASP A 69 5.17 16.79 26.01
CA ASP A 69 4.52 17.99 26.56
C ASP A 69 3.15 18.24 25.89
N ALA A 70 3.07 18.16 24.56
CA ALA A 70 1.83 18.30 23.82
C ALA A 70 0.83 17.15 24.10
N PHE A 71 1.34 15.94 24.33
CA PHE A 71 0.55 14.80 24.78
C PHE A 71 -0.10 15.08 26.13
N GLN A 72 0.69 15.48 27.13
CA GLN A 72 0.19 15.78 28.47
C GLN A 72 -0.82 16.92 28.44
N ALA A 73 -0.51 18.02 27.74
CA ALA A 73 -1.40 19.17 27.60
C ALA A 73 -2.75 18.80 26.95
N THR A 74 -2.76 17.89 25.97
CA THR A 74 -3.99 17.39 25.34
C THR A 74 -4.93 16.72 26.35
N PHE A 75 -4.38 15.91 27.27
CA PHE A 75 -5.17 15.27 28.33
C PHE A 75 -5.53 16.24 29.46
N LEU A 76 -4.73 17.27 29.75
CA LEU A 76 -5.16 18.36 30.65
C LEU A 76 -6.37 19.13 30.09
N VAL A 77 -6.38 19.39 28.77
CA VAL A 77 -7.53 19.98 28.08
C VAL A 77 -8.76 19.06 28.17
N LEU A 78 -8.58 17.74 28.01
CA LEU A 78 -9.67 16.77 28.25
C LEU A 78 -10.20 16.88 29.67
N ALA A 79 -9.33 16.87 30.68
CA ALA A 79 -9.70 16.92 32.09
C ALA A 79 -10.53 18.18 32.41
N ARG A 80 -10.14 19.34 31.86
CA ARG A 80 -10.87 20.60 32.02
C ARG A 80 -12.22 20.62 31.30
N ARG A 81 -12.35 19.88 30.20
CA ARG A 81 -13.50 19.94 29.29
C ARG A 81 -14.38 18.70 29.35
N ALA A 82 -14.08 17.74 30.22
CA ALA A 82 -14.71 16.43 30.32
C ALA A 82 -16.25 16.52 30.42
N SER A 83 -16.77 17.47 31.21
CA SER A 83 -18.22 17.71 31.37
C SER A 83 -18.91 18.31 30.14
N SER A 84 -18.14 18.82 29.17
CA SER A 84 -18.66 19.50 27.97
C SER A 84 -18.62 18.64 26.70
N ILE A 85 -18.19 17.38 26.80
CA ILE A 85 -18.16 16.42 25.70
C ILE A 85 -19.56 15.86 25.48
N ARG A 86 -20.18 16.21 24.35
CA ARG A 86 -21.58 15.83 24.02
C ARG A 86 -21.73 14.41 23.45
N GLN A 87 -20.67 13.88 22.84
CA GLN A 87 -20.65 12.56 22.17
C GLN A 87 -19.45 11.77 22.69
N PRO A 88 -19.54 11.21 23.91
CA PRO A 88 -18.43 10.48 24.52
C PRO A 88 -17.96 9.25 23.72
N GLU A 89 -18.85 8.64 22.94
CA GLU A 89 -18.56 7.54 22.02
C GLU A 89 -17.61 7.90 20.87
N LEU A 90 -17.47 9.21 20.58
CA LEU A 90 -16.51 9.76 19.61
C LEU A 90 -15.36 10.52 20.30
N LEU A 91 -15.02 10.17 21.54
CA LEU A 91 -13.96 10.82 22.29
C LEU A 91 -12.63 10.83 21.54
N GLY A 92 -12.26 9.73 20.87
CA GLY A 92 -11.07 9.64 20.02
C GLY A 92 -10.98 10.71 18.94
N ASN A 93 -12.10 10.94 18.25
CA ASN A 93 -12.24 11.98 17.23
C ASN A 93 -12.07 13.40 17.79
N TRP A 94 -12.55 13.62 19.02
CA TRP A 94 -12.35 14.89 19.72
C TRP A 94 -10.89 15.06 20.15
N LEU A 95 -10.28 14.01 20.73
CA LEU A 95 -8.89 13.99 21.17
C LEU A 95 -7.91 14.20 20.03
N TYR A 96 -8.14 13.58 18.87
CA TYR A 96 -7.39 13.84 17.64
C TYR A 96 -7.36 15.33 17.30
N GLY A 97 -8.54 15.98 17.31
CA GLY A 97 -8.64 17.40 17.00
C GLY A 97 -7.95 18.30 18.03
N VAL A 98 -7.96 17.92 19.32
CA VAL A 98 -7.23 18.64 20.37
C VAL A 98 -5.73 18.43 20.22
N ALA A 99 -5.27 17.19 20.02
CA ALA A 99 -3.87 16.84 19.81
C ALA A 99 -3.24 17.64 18.66
N LEU A 100 -3.94 17.76 17.52
CA LEU A 100 -3.50 18.62 16.42
C LEU A 100 -3.32 20.07 16.86
N ARG A 101 -4.32 20.66 17.53
CA ARG A 101 -4.24 22.05 18.01
C ARG A 101 -3.11 22.26 19.00
N THR A 102 -2.94 21.32 19.94
CA THR A 102 -1.89 21.37 20.95
C THR A 102 -0.50 21.27 20.30
N ALA A 103 -0.32 20.37 19.33
CA ALA A 103 0.95 20.23 18.62
C ALA A 103 1.30 21.47 17.77
N TRP A 104 0.31 22.07 17.09
CA TRP A 104 0.52 23.32 16.36
C TRP A 104 0.81 24.51 17.30
N GLU A 105 0.11 24.63 18.43
CA GLU A 105 0.40 25.69 19.41
C GLU A 105 1.80 25.53 20.01
N ALA A 106 2.22 24.31 20.34
CA ALA A 106 3.56 24.00 20.83
C ALA A 106 4.63 24.46 19.81
N ARG A 107 4.47 24.09 18.53
CA ARG A 107 5.35 24.53 17.44
C ARG A 107 5.42 26.05 17.33
N MET A 108 4.28 26.74 17.43
CA MET A 108 4.21 28.20 17.40
C MET A 108 4.84 28.85 18.63
N SER A 109 4.76 28.23 19.82
CA SER A 109 5.47 28.70 21.02
C SER A 109 6.98 28.51 20.90
N THR A 110 7.46 27.38 20.40
CA THR A 110 8.90 27.11 20.19
C THR A 110 9.49 28.07 19.16
N GLY A 111 8.79 28.33 18.04
CA GLY A 111 9.23 29.32 17.06
C GLY A 111 9.26 30.77 17.58
N ARG A 112 8.32 31.14 18.48
CA ARG A 112 8.34 32.44 19.18
C ARG A 112 9.51 32.53 20.17
N ARG A 113 9.81 31.44 20.88
CA ARG A 113 10.95 31.36 21.82
C ARG A 113 12.27 31.48 21.07
N GLN A 114 12.49 30.70 20.01
CA GLN A 114 13.69 30.77 19.17
C GLN A 114 13.88 32.13 18.50
N ARG A 115 12.81 32.80 18.05
CA ARG A 115 12.90 34.17 17.52
C ARG A 115 13.25 35.21 18.60
N ARG A 116 12.74 35.05 19.82
CA ARG A 116 13.09 35.90 20.97
C ARG A 116 14.53 35.67 21.40
N GLU A 117 14.96 34.41 21.48
CA GLU A 117 16.35 34.02 21.77
C GLU A 117 17.30 34.52 20.68
N ALA A 118 16.95 34.39 19.39
CA ALA A 118 17.73 34.95 18.27
C ALA A 118 17.78 36.49 18.23
N THR A 119 16.76 37.17 18.78
CA THR A 119 16.76 38.64 18.94
C THR A 119 17.59 39.06 20.18
N THR A 120 17.85 38.16 21.11
CA THR A 120 18.62 38.41 22.35
C THR A 120 20.07 37.90 22.23
N ALA A 121 20.34 36.94 21.34
CA ALA A 121 21.64 36.30 21.11
C ALA A 121 22.53 37.06 20.10
N ILE A 122 22.65 38.38 20.25
CA ILE A 122 23.80 39.16 19.71
C ILE A 122 24.98 39.12 20.71
N ILE A 123 24.83 38.49 21.88
CA ILE A 123 25.93 38.31 22.85
C ILE A 123 25.89 36.88 23.37
N ALA A 124 26.65 35.99 22.71
CA ALA A 124 27.42 34.88 23.30
C ALA A 124 27.80 33.87 22.20
N ASP A 125 29.08 33.83 21.85
CA ASP A 125 29.72 32.69 21.18
C ASP A 125 29.61 31.45 22.07
N GLN A 126 29.14 30.33 21.52
CA GLN A 126 29.65 28.99 21.87
C GLN A 126 29.51 28.00 20.69
N GLU A 127 30.51 27.14 20.62
CA GLU A 127 30.87 26.16 19.58
C GLU A 127 29.81 25.08 19.27
N PRO A 128 29.88 24.43 18.09
CA PRO A 128 28.95 23.36 17.73
C PRO A 128 29.30 22.06 18.46
N SER A 129 28.37 21.54 19.26
CA SER A 129 28.47 20.21 19.86
C SER A 129 28.18 19.11 18.83
N ASP A 130 29.14 18.20 18.67
CA ASP A 130 28.98 16.88 18.07
C ASP A 130 27.96 16.07 18.88
N ASP A 131 26.69 16.06 18.46
CA ASP A 131 25.80 14.91 18.67
C ASP A 131 24.56 15.03 17.77
N ALA A 132 24.75 14.78 16.47
CA ALA A 132 23.65 14.66 15.52
C ALA A 132 23.53 13.22 15.02
N TYR A 133 23.10 12.32 15.91
CA TYR A 133 22.47 11.07 15.48
C TYR A 133 21.15 11.42 14.76
N ARG A 134 21.20 11.60 13.44
CA ARG A 134 20.01 11.66 12.59
C ARG A 134 19.64 10.23 12.24
N PRO A 135 18.49 9.69 12.69
CA PRO A 135 18.03 8.40 12.21
C PRO A 135 17.63 8.59 10.74
N GLU A 136 18.43 8.03 9.84
CA GLU A 136 18.24 7.96 8.37
C GLU A 136 17.07 7.01 7.98
N MET A 137 16.10 6.81 8.87
CA MET A 137 14.98 5.86 8.76
C MET A 137 13.59 6.50 8.85
N ALA A 138 13.46 7.81 8.65
CA ALA A 138 12.14 8.40 8.39
C ALA A 138 11.90 8.44 6.87
N LEU A 139 11.25 7.41 6.33
CA LEU A 139 10.81 7.31 4.92
C LEU A 139 9.84 8.43 4.46
N ILE A 140 9.46 9.35 5.36
CA ILE A 140 8.47 10.42 5.17
C ILE A 140 8.99 11.69 5.83
N SER A 141 8.93 12.82 5.14
CA SER A 141 9.35 14.10 5.71
C SER A 141 8.31 14.64 6.71
N ARG A 142 8.75 15.42 7.69
CA ARG A 142 7.84 16.10 8.65
C ARG A 142 6.81 16.98 7.95
N GLU A 143 7.19 17.62 6.85
CA GLU A 143 6.31 18.46 6.03
C GLU A 143 5.17 17.66 5.38
N GLU A 144 5.41 16.39 5.04
CA GLU A 144 4.40 15.50 4.47
C GLU A 144 3.33 15.11 5.50
N PHE A 145 3.71 14.88 6.76
CA PHE A 145 2.78 14.62 7.86
C PHE A 145 1.93 15.85 8.21
N GLU A 146 2.52 17.05 8.14
CA GLU A 146 1.79 18.29 8.37
C GLU A 146 0.66 18.48 7.36
N VAL A 147 0.97 18.30 6.07
CA VAL A 147 -0.02 18.38 5.01
C VAL A 147 -1.07 17.28 5.13
N LEU A 148 -0.67 16.05 5.47
CA LEU A 148 -1.60 14.94 5.69
C LEU A 148 -2.62 15.27 6.79
N HIS A 149 -2.16 15.67 7.97
CA HIS A 149 -3.05 15.98 9.08
C HIS A 149 -3.94 17.19 8.80
N GLU A 150 -3.43 18.18 8.06
CA GLU A 150 -4.22 19.30 7.57
C GLU A 150 -5.36 18.80 6.67
N GLU A 151 -5.09 17.92 5.71
CA GLU A 151 -6.10 17.41 4.80
C GLU A 151 -7.11 16.47 5.48
N VAL A 152 -6.67 15.66 6.46
CA VAL A 152 -7.55 14.87 7.32
C VAL A 152 -8.49 15.77 8.12
N SER A 153 -7.97 16.89 8.66
CA SER A 153 -8.80 17.85 9.41
C SER A 153 -9.86 18.54 8.53
N ARG A 154 -9.59 18.70 7.23
CA ARG A 154 -10.48 19.28 6.22
C ARG A 154 -11.48 18.28 5.63
N LEU A 155 -11.47 17.03 6.05
CA LEU A 155 -12.47 16.06 5.61
C LEU A 155 -13.84 16.35 6.26
N PRO A 156 -14.94 16.21 5.51
CA PRO A 156 -16.27 16.15 6.11
C PRO A 156 -16.34 15.11 7.22
N GLU A 157 -17.08 15.40 8.28
CA GLU A 157 -17.14 14.58 9.49
C GLU A 157 -17.48 13.10 9.22
N ARG A 158 -18.40 12.85 8.29
CA ARG A 158 -18.77 11.49 7.84
C ARG A 158 -17.61 10.65 7.27
N TYR A 159 -16.53 11.29 6.82
CA TYR A 159 -15.33 10.63 6.29
C TYR A 159 -14.16 10.70 7.27
N ARG A 160 -14.06 11.79 8.03
CA ARG A 160 -13.02 12.01 9.03
C ARG A 160 -13.14 11.05 10.22
N ILE A 161 -14.36 10.82 10.74
CA ILE A 161 -14.58 9.94 11.89
C ILE A 161 -14.11 8.50 11.60
N PRO A 162 -14.49 7.85 10.49
CA PRO A 162 -13.99 6.51 10.16
C PRO A 162 -12.46 6.44 10.08
N VAL A 163 -11.81 7.46 9.49
CA VAL A 163 -10.34 7.53 9.41
C VAL A 163 -9.73 7.57 10.81
N VAL A 164 -10.27 8.37 11.73
CA VAL A 164 -9.76 8.41 13.11
C VAL A 164 -9.97 7.06 13.80
N LEU A 165 -11.19 6.52 13.79
CA LEU A 165 -11.52 5.29 14.50
C LEU A 165 -10.69 4.09 13.97
N CYS A 166 -10.64 3.91 12.65
CA CYS A 166 -10.04 2.71 12.06
C CYS A 166 -8.53 2.85 11.83
N GLU A 167 -8.07 3.99 11.29
CA GLU A 167 -6.68 4.14 10.87
C GLU A 167 -5.80 4.68 12.01
N LEU A 168 -6.33 5.55 12.88
CA LEU A 168 -5.54 6.18 13.94
C LEU A 168 -5.69 5.50 15.31
N GLU A 169 -6.89 5.01 15.63
CA GLU A 169 -7.15 4.27 16.87
C GLU A 169 -7.05 2.74 16.70
N GLY A 170 -6.98 2.24 15.46
CA GLY A 170 -6.85 0.81 15.19
C GLY A 170 -8.13 -0.01 15.42
N MET A 171 -9.31 0.62 15.41
CA MET A 171 -10.58 -0.10 15.58
C MET A 171 -10.93 -0.93 14.36
N THR A 172 -11.55 -2.07 14.61
CA THR A 172 -12.15 -2.87 13.56
C THR A 172 -13.34 -2.14 12.94
N TYR A 173 -13.69 -2.51 11.70
CA TYR A 173 -14.84 -1.92 11.03
C TYR A 173 -16.15 -2.18 11.78
N GLN A 174 -16.24 -3.30 12.51
CA GLN A 174 -17.39 -3.63 13.34
C GLN A 174 -17.52 -2.69 14.55
N GLU A 175 -16.41 -2.44 15.26
CA GLU A 175 -16.39 -1.51 16.39
C GLU A 175 -16.68 -0.07 15.95
N ALA A 176 -16.08 0.37 14.85
CA ALA A 176 -16.32 1.70 14.29
C ALA A 176 -17.78 1.87 13.83
N ALA A 177 -18.36 0.83 13.20
CA ALA A 177 -19.75 0.83 12.77
C ALA A 177 -20.72 0.94 13.95
N HIS A 178 -20.44 0.19 15.04
CA HIS A 178 -21.22 0.25 16.27
C HIS A 178 -21.17 1.65 16.90
N ARG A 179 -19.99 2.26 16.99
CA ARG A 179 -19.82 3.62 17.53
C ARG A 179 -20.48 4.71 16.68
N MET A 180 -20.49 4.52 15.37
CA MET A 180 -21.11 5.46 14.43
C MET A 180 -22.60 5.19 14.19
N ALA A 181 -23.18 4.20 14.86
CA ALA A 181 -24.56 3.74 14.66
C ALA A 181 -24.93 3.54 13.18
N CYS A 182 -24.06 2.85 12.43
CA CYS A 182 -24.27 2.61 11.00
C CYS A 182 -23.88 1.17 10.60
N PRO A 183 -24.34 0.66 9.44
CA PRO A 183 -23.93 -0.66 8.95
C PRO A 183 -22.42 -0.76 8.70
N VAL A 184 -21.82 -1.92 8.97
CA VAL A 184 -20.36 -2.16 8.77
C VAL A 184 -19.90 -1.84 7.34
N GLY A 185 -20.70 -2.19 6.33
CA GLY A 185 -20.42 -1.85 4.93
C GLY A 185 -20.32 -0.34 4.67
N THR A 186 -21.00 0.48 5.47
CA THR A 186 -20.96 1.96 5.38
C THR A 186 -19.60 2.49 5.81
N ILE A 187 -18.94 1.85 6.79
CA ILE A 187 -17.58 2.21 7.23
C ILE A 187 -16.58 1.97 6.09
N GLY A 188 -16.64 0.81 5.45
CA GLY A 188 -15.77 0.48 4.31
C GLY A 188 -15.92 1.47 3.15
N VAL A 189 -17.16 1.80 2.77
CA VAL A 189 -17.43 2.80 1.71
C VAL A 189 -16.93 4.19 2.11
N ARG A 190 -17.15 4.60 3.36
CA ARG A 190 -16.71 5.93 3.85
C ARG A 190 -15.20 6.02 3.94
N LEU A 191 -14.50 4.97 4.38
CA LEU A 191 -13.04 4.90 4.41
C LEU A 191 -12.45 4.93 3.00
N SER A 192 -13.00 4.14 2.07
CA SER A 192 -12.58 4.18 0.67
C SER A 192 -12.70 5.59 0.07
N ARG A 193 -13.86 6.25 0.28
CA ARG A 193 -14.07 7.64 -0.17
C ARG A 193 -13.17 8.65 0.56
N ALA A 194 -12.87 8.41 1.84
CA ALA A 194 -11.97 9.27 2.61
C ALA A 194 -10.54 9.18 2.08
N ARG A 195 -10.03 7.96 1.87
CA ARG A 195 -8.70 7.69 1.30
C ARG A 195 -8.56 8.31 -0.08
N GLU A 196 -9.56 8.17 -0.95
CA GLU A 196 -9.52 8.78 -2.28
C GLU A 196 -9.51 10.32 -2.21
N ARG A 197 -10.31 10.92 -1.32
CA ARG A 197 -10.31 12.37 -1.12
C ARG A 197 -8.97 12.89 -0.61
N LEU A 198 -8.36 12.20 0.36
CA LEU A 198 -7.04 12.55 0.87
C LEU A 198 -5.99 12.43 -0.24
N ARG A 199 -6.00 11.30 -0.98
CA ARG A 199 -5.11 11.04 -2.11
C ARG A 199 -5.14 12.19 -3.13
N LEU A 200 -6.33 12.58 -3.59
CA LEU A 200 -6.52 13.66 -4.56
C LEU A 200 -6.09 15.04 -4.04
N ARG A 201 -6.21 15.31 -2.73
CA ARG A 201 -5.81 16.58 -2.13
C ARG A 201 -4.31 16.65 -1.87
N MET A 202 -3.69 15.54 -1.48
CA MET A 202 -2.24 15.43 -1.32
C MET A 202 -1.51 15.57 -2.65
N ILE A 203 -2.00 14.91 -3.71
CA ILE A 203 -1.45 15.04 -5.07
C ILE A 203 -1.49 16.50 -5.55
N ARG A 204 -2.59 17.23 -5.27
CA ARG A 204 -2.71 18.66 -5.58
C ARG A 204 -1.66 19.54 -4.90
N ARG A 205 -1.14 19.11 -3.75
CA ARG A 205 -0.08 19.80 -3.01
C ARG A 205 1.32 19.27 -3.34
N GLY A 206 1.45 18.43 -4.38
CA GLY A 206 2.73 17.89 -4.83
C GLY A 206 3.26 16.71 -4.01
N ILE A 207 2.46 16.19 -3.07
CA ILE A 207 2.85 15.05 -2.22
C ILE A 207 2.24 13.78 -2.79
N LEU A 208 3.08 12.84 -3.19
CA LEU A 208 2.66 11.51 -3.63
C LEU A 208 2.33 10.67 -2.39
N PRO A 209 1.09 10.19 -2.21
CA PRO A 209 0.77 9.30 -1.10
C PRO A 209 1.50 7.97 -1.30
N THR A 210 2.60 7.77 -0.56
CA THR A 210 3.39 6.53 -0.59
C THR A 210 2.80 5.47 0.34
N ALA A 211 3.17 4.21 0.13
CA ALA A 211 2.86 3.13 1.07
C ALA A 211 3.39 3.45 2.48
N ALA A 212 4.52 4.15 2.59
CA ALA A 212 5.06 4.63 3.86
C ALA A 212 4.07 5.55 4.58
N LEU A 213 3.45 6.51 3.88
CA LEU A 213 2.49 7.46 4.46
C LEU A 213 1.20 6.77 4.96
N SER A 214 0.80 5.69 4.30
CA SER A 214 -0.31 4.82 4.72
C SER A 214 0.09 3.95 5.91
N SER A 215 1.29 3.35 5.90
CA SER A 215 1.83 2.56 7.02
C SER A 215 2.09 3.41 8.28
N ALA A 216 2.48 4.68 8.12
CA ALA A 216 2.69 5.60 9.24
C ALA A 216 1.38 6.06 9.91
N LEU A 217 0.26 6.05 9.15
CA LEU A 217 -1.08 6.16 9.72
C LEU A 217 -1.46 4.87 10.46
N LEU A 218 -1.23 3.71 9.82
CA LEU A 218 -1.65 2.38 10.28
C LEU A 218 -0.83 1.78 11.44
N GLY A 219 0.36 2.31 11.76
CA GLY A 219 1.31 1.71 12.70
C GLY A 219 0.89 1.73 14.17
N ALA A 220 -0.09 0.91 14.57
CA ALA A 220 -0.48 0.72 15.97
C ALA A 220 0.58 -0.01 16.81
N GLU A 221 1.44 -0.81 16.18
CA GLU A 221 2.36 -1.72 16.88
C GLU A 221 3.57 -1.02 17.52
N GLY A 222 4.09 0.06 16.91
CA GLY A 222 5.25 0.81 17.45
C GLY A 222 4.90 1.85 18.52
N ALA A 223 3.68 2.40 18.51
CA ALA A 223 3.29 3.50 19.40
C ALA A 223 2.93 3.05 20.82
N SER A 224 2.52 1.80 21.01
CA SER A 224 2.21 1.25 22.34
C SER A 224 3.48 1.12 23.21
N ALA A 225 4.65 0.93 22.58
CA ALA A 225 5.94 0.94 23.25
C ALA A 225 6.42 2.35 23.67
N LEU A 226 5.87 3.42 23.09
CA LEU A 226 6.26 4.82 23.36
C LEU A 226 5.52 5.45 24.55
N VAL A 227 4.31 4.97 24.88
CA VAL A 227 3.55 5.48 26.03
C VAL A 227 4.02 4.76 27.31
N THR A 228 5.01 5.32 27.99
CA THR A 228 5.52 4.74 29.24
C THR A 228 4.50 4.85 30.38
N THR A 229 4.52 3.90 31.32
CA THR A 229 3.71 3.96 32.54
C THR A 229 4.00 5.23 33.36
N VAL A 230 5.22 5.76 33.25
CA VAL A 230 5.64 7.03 33.86
C VAL A 230 4.88 8.20 33.24
N LEU A 231 4.82 8.28 31.90
CA LEU A 231 4.10 9.34 31.19
C LEU A 231 2.60 9.32 31.50
N VAL A 232 1.99 8.13 31.56
CA VAL A 232 0.57 7.97 31.95
C VAL A 232 0.34 8.48 33.38
N ASN A 233 1.16 8.06 34.34
CA ASN A 233 1.00 8.44 35.73
C ASN A 233 1.19 9.95 35.95
N ALA A 234 2.18 10.56 35.29
CA ALA A 234 2.39 12.01 35.31
C ALA A 234 1.18 12.76 34.75
N THR A 235 0.64 12.30 33.62
CA THR A 235 -0.53 12.89 32.96
C THR A 235 -1.78 12.81 33.84
N VAL A 236 -2.03 11.64 34.46
CA VAL A 236 -3.22 11.41 35.30
C VAL A 236 -3.21 12.30 36.55
N ARG A 237 -2.06 12.40 37.22
CA ARG A 237 -1.91 13.25 38.42
C ARG A 237 -2.05 14.73 38.07
N GLY A 238 -1.43 15.18 36.98
CA GLY A 238 -1.58 16.55 36.49
C GLY A 238 -3.02 16.90 36.08
N ALA A 239 -3.74 15.96 35.46
CA ALA A 239 -5.13 16.14 35.03
C ALA A 239 -6.10 16.35 36.18
N ALA A 240 -5.96 15.60 37.28
CA ALA A 240 -6.79 15.74 38.48
C ALA A 240 -6.63 17.13 39.13
N GLY A 241 -5.39 17.60 39.28
CA GLY A 241 -5.06 18.92 39.82
C GLY A 241 -5.49 20.07 38.90
N PHE A 242 -5.23 19.94 37.60
CA PHE A 242 -5.59 20.94 36.60
C PHE A 242 -7.11 21.11 36.44
N ALA A 243 -7.89 20.03 36.53
CA ALA A 243 -9.35 20.11 36.52
C ALA A 243 -9.94 20.73 37.80
N ALA A 244 -9.24 20.63 38.93
CA ALA A 244 -9.62 21.27 40.19
C ALA A 244 -9.27 22.76 40.27
N SER A 245 -8.42 23.27 39.35
CA SER A 245 -7.72 24.56 39.51
C SER A 245 -6.92 24.64 40.82
N ASP A 246 -6.38 23.50 41.27
CA ASP A 246 -5.55 23.40 42.47
C ASP A 246 -4.07 23.56 42.09
N ALA A 247 -3.48 24.69 42.51
CA ALA A 247 -2.11 25.06 42.18
C ALA A 247 -1.04 24.14 42.83
N ALA A 248 -1.38 23.45 43.93
CA ALA A 248 -0.45 22.52 44.59
C ALA A 248 -0.34 21.18 43.85
N ALA A 249 -1.41 20.74 43.19
CA ALA A 249 -1.46 19.48 42.45
C ALA A 249 -0.95 19.60 41.00
N THR A 250 -0.82 20.82 40.44
CA THR A 250 -0.21 21.06 39.11
C THR A 250 1.32 20.92 39.09
N GLY A 251 1.97 20.79 40.25
CA GLY A 251 3.44 20.66 40.36
C GLY A 251 4.04 19.35 39.83
N PHE A 252 3.21 18.39 39.41
CA PHE A 252 3.65 17.11 38.83
C PHE A 252 3.84 17.15 37.31
N VAL A 253 3.56 18.28 36.68
CA VAL A 253 3.66 18.49 35.23
C VAL A 253 4.43 19.81 34.97
N PRO A 254 5.31 19.88 33.95
CA PRO A 254 6.06 21.10 33.66
C PRO A 254 5.17 22.32 33.42
N ALA A 255 5.65 23.52 33.80
CA ALA A 255 4.93 24.77 33.59
C ALA A 255 4.65 25.05 32.09
N SER A 256 5.50 24.55 31.20
CA SER A 256 5.31 24.59 29.74
C SER A 256 4.02 23.91 29.32
N VAL A 257 3.73 22.73 29.87
CA VAL A 257 2.54 21.92 29.57
C VAL A 257 1.27 22.61 30.05
N VAL A 258 1.28 23.20 31.25
CA VAL A 258 0.14 23.95 31.79
C VAL A 258 -0.13 25.19 30.94
N ALA A 259 0.92 25.94 30.58
CA ALA A 259 0.81 27.11 29.72
C ALA A 259 0.28 26.76 28.31
N LEU A 260 0.73 25.62 27.77
CA LEU A 260 0.28 25.09 26.48
C LEU A 260 -1.20 24.68 26.53
N ALA A 261 -1.64 23.97 27.57
CA ALA A 261 -3.04 23.61 27.77
C ALA A 261 -3.95 24.85 27.89
N ASP A 262 -3.52 25.86 28.64
CA ASP A 262 -4.25 27.13 28.77
C ASP A 262 -4.33 27.90 27.44
N ALA A 263 -3.26 27.91 26.64
CA ALA A 263 -3.25 28.53 25.32
C ALA A 263 -4.26 27.85 24.38
N VAL A 264 -4.32 26.51 24.38
CA VAL A 264 -5.32 25.74 23.61
C VAL A 264 -6.75 26.02 24.09
N LEU A 265 -6.99 26.10 25.40
CA LEU A 265 -8.31 26.44 25.94
C LEU A 265 -8.77 27.85 25.53
N LYS A 266 -7.86 28.84 25.54
CA LYS A 266 -8.13 30.22 25.10
C LYS A 266 -8.43 30.30 23.60
N THR A 267 -7.67 29.60 22.76
CA THR A 267 -7.93 29.57 21.31
C THR A 267 -9.28 28.92 21.01
N MET A 268 -9.62 27.81 21.67
CA MET A 268 -10.92 27.16 21.55
C MET A 268 -12.09 28.06 21.96
N ALA A 269 -11.93 28.90 22.99
CA ALA A 269 -12.93 29.88 23.40
C ALA A 269 -13.10 31.00 22.35
N ALA A 270 -12.00 31.53 21.82
CA ALA A 270 -12.02 32.59 20.81
C ALA A 270 -12.67 32.15 19.49
N THR A 271 -12.43 30.91 19.03
CA THR A 271 -13.07 30.38 17.81
C THR A 271 -14.59 30.31 17.94
N ARG A 272 -15.12 29.95 19.13
CA ARG A 272 -16.57 29.92 19.37
C ARG A 272 -17.20 31.30 19.28
N LEU A 273 -16.52 32.32 19.81
CA LEU A 273 -16.98 33.70 19.74
C LEU A 273 -17.03 34.19 18.28
N LYS A 274 -15.98 33.93 17.49
CA LYS A 274 -15.94 34.32 16.06
C LYS A 274 -17.05 33.67 15.22
N VAL A 275 -17.34 32.39 15.44
CA VAL A 275 -18.44 31.69 14.74
C VAL A 275 -19.79 32.29 15.12
N ALA A 276 -20.01 32.60 16.39
CA ALA A 276 -21.24 33.28 16.84
C ALA A 276 -21.37 34.69 16.23
N THR A 277 -20.28 35.47 16.20
CA THR A 277 -20.27 36.80 15.56
C THR A 277 -20.56 36.72 14.07
N ASN A 278 -19.98 35.75 13.34
CA ASN A 278 -20.23 35.58 11.91
C ASN A 278 -21.68 35.15 11.61
N LEU A 279 -22.29 34.32 12.46
CA LEU A 279 -23.71 33.98 12.36
C LEU A 279 -24.61 35.21 12.60
N VAL A 280 -24.30 36.01 13.62
CA VAL A 280 -25.02 37.27 13.88
C VAL A 280 -24.87 38.25 12.71
N LEU A 281 -23.67 38.35 12.12
CA LEU A 281 -23.41 39.19 10.96
C LEU A 281 -24.18 38.71 9.72
N ALA A 282 -24.22 37.40 9.47
CA ALA A 282 -24.97 36.82 8.36
C ALA A 282 -26.48 37.06 8.49
N VAL A 283 -27.04 36.88 9.70
CA VAL A 283 -28.44 37.20 10.00
C VAL A 283 -28.70 38.71 9.85
N GLY A 284 -27.76 39.54 10.31
CA GLY A 284 -27.83 41.00 10.14
C GLY A 284 -27.82 41.44 8.68
N ILE A 285 -26.99 40.83 7.84
CA ILE A 285 -26.93 41.10 6.39
C ILE A 285 -28.22 40.67 5.70
N THR A 286 -28.78 39.50 6.05
CA THR A 286 -30.08 39.09 5.48
C THR A 286 -31.22 40.02 5.91
N ALA A 287 -31.18 40.54 7.14
CA ALA A 287 -32.15 41.50 7.63
C ALA A 287 -32.02 42.88 6.95
N THR A 288 -30.79 43.36 6.69
CA THR A 288 -30.57 44.63 6.01
C THR A 288 -30.87 44.57 4.52
N VAL A 289 -30.57 43.47 3.83
CA VAL A 289 -30.98 43.25 2.43
C VAL A 289 -32.50 43.19 2.32
N GLY A 290 -33.18 42.53 3.26
CA GLY A 290 -34.65 42.55 3.36
C GLY A 290 -35.20 43.96 3.61
N TRP A 291 -34.57 44.74 4.48
CA TRP A 291 -34.97 46.12 4.80
C TRP A 291 -34.80 47.08 3.61
N VAL A 292 -33.67 46.99 2.88
CA VAL A 292 -33.40 47.83 1.71
C VAL A 292 -34.32 47.48 0.55
N GLY A 293 -34.69 46.21 0.38
CA GLY A 293 -35.66 45.77 -0.62
C GLY A 293 -37.08 46.31 -0.40
N ILE A 294 -37.43 46.65 0.85
CA ILE A 294 -38.76 47.18 1.22
C ILE A 294 -38.83 48.71 1.07
N HIS A 295 -37.70 49.42 0.97
CA HIS A 295 -37.65 50.90 1.07
C HIS A 295 -36.98 51.64 -0.10
N GLN A 296 -36.73 50.99 -1.24
CA GLN A 296 -36.30 51.69 -2.46
C GLN A 296 -37.52 52.16 -3.29
N PRO A 297 -37.58 53.44 -3.71
CA PRO A 297 -38.65 53.93 -4.61
C PRO A 297 -38.41 53.43 -6.05
N PRO A 298 -39.46 53.12 -6.83
CA PRO A 298 -39.30 52.48 -8.13
C PRO A 298 -38.83 53.48 -9.19
N TRP A 299 -37.69 53.21 -9.83
CA TRP A 299 -37.20 53.95 -11.00
C TRP A 299 -37.12 53.07 -12.26
N GLY A 300 -37.87 53.50 -13.28
CA GLY A 300 -37.50 53.48 -14.70
C GLY A 300 -37.47 52.14 -15.45
N ALA A 301 -38.61 51.74 -16.02
CA ALA A 301 -38.68 50.63 -16.99
C ALA A 301 -38.27 51.09 -18.42
N PRO A 302 -37.54 50.26 -19.21
CA PRO A 302 -37.43 50.44 -20.66
C PRO A 302 -38.65 49.84 -21.38
N ARG A 303 -39.10 50.56 -22.42
CA ARG A 303 -40.28 50.28 -23.27
C ARG A 303 -40.12 48.98 -24.08
N THR A 304 -41.18 48.20 -24.14
CA THR A 304 -41.62 47.55 -25.39
C THR A 304 -43.14 47.56 -25.44
N GLU A 305 -43.68 48.01 -26.57
CA GLU A 305 -45.10 48.21 -26.77
C GLU A 305 -45.85 46.88 -26.92
N ARG A 306 -46.95 46.79 -26.15
CA ARG A 306 -48.33 46.35 -26.51
C ARG A 306 -48.49 45.04 -27.29
N ASN A 307 -49.44 44.16 -26.98
CA ASN A 307 -50.44 43.99 -25.93
C ASN A 307 -51.15 42.68 -26.33
N LEU A 308 -51.70 41.94 -25.37
CA LEU A 308 -53.12 41.58 -25.30
C LEU A 308 -53.30 40.44 -24.29
N LEU A 309 -53.78 40.84 -23.10
CA LEU A 309 -54.84 40.23 -22.28
C LEU A 309 -54.67 38.74 -21.88
N GLN A 310 -54.81 38.31 -20.63
CA GLN A 310 -55.30 38.92 -19.39
C GLN A 310 -55.05 37.88 -18.28
N THR A 311 -54.48 38.32 -17.16
CA THR A 311 -54.96 38.15 -15.76
C THR A 311 -55.80 36.89 -15.43
N ASN A 312 -55.59 36.08 -14.40
CA ASN A 312 -55.35 36.40 -12.99
C ASN A 312 -55.07 35.12 -12.17
N SER A 313 -54.45 35.36 -11.01
CA SER A 313 -54.22 34.61 -9.76
C SER A 313 -55.22 33.51 -9.29
N PRO A 314 -54.81 32.69 -8.27
CA PRO A 314 -55.26 31.30 -7.94
C PRO A 314 -56.17 31.27 -6.67
N PRO A 315 -56.33 30.20 -5.83
CA PRO A 315 -56.17 28.73 -5.87
C PRO A 315 -57.41 27.92 -5.32
N ALA A 316 -57.23 26.60 -5.11
CA ALA A 316 -57.98 25.59 -4.31
C ALA A 316 -59.03 24.68 -5.03
N PRO A 317 -59.03 23.35 -4.81
CA PRO A 317 -60.09 22.45 -5.29
C PRO A 317 -60.96 21.92 -4.14
N ALA A 318 -62.29 22.13 -4.23
CA ALA A 318 -63.25 21.29 -3.53
C ALA A 318 -64.65 21.32 -4.19
N GLU A 319 -65.16 20.10 -4.42
CA GLU A 319 -66.56 19.65 -4.35
C GLU A 319 -67.58 19.86 -5.49
N ASN A 320 -68.04 18.68 -5.95
CA ASN A 320 -69.42 18.20 -6.11
C ASN A 320 -70.35 18.65 -7.27
N ARG A 321 -70.67 17.62 -8.06
CA ARG A 321 -72.01 16.98 -8.27
C ARG A 321 -72.72 17.16 -9.62
N ALA A 322 -73.09 15.97 -10.12
CA ALA A 322 -74.31 15.60 -10.88
C ALA A 322 -74.33 16.01 -12.37
N ALA A 323 -74.90 15.23 -13.30
CA ALA A 323 -75.82 14.09 -13.21
C ALA A 323 -75.74 13.15 -14.44
N ALA A 324 -76.08 11.88 -14.18
CA ALA A 324 -76.85 10.90 -14.98
C ALA A 324 -76.75 10.92 -16.54
N THR A 325 -76.58 9.79 -17.22
CA THR A 325 -77.57 8.68 -17.28
C THR A 325 -76.93 7.40 -17.85
N ALA A 326 -77.61 6.27 -17.59
CA ALA A 326 -77.21 4.87 -17.56
C ALA A 326 -77.10 4.09 -18.89
N ILE A 327 -76.84 2.77 -18.72
CA ILE A 327 -76.99 1.60 -19.64
C ILE A 327 -75.71 1.29 -20.44
N GLY A 328 -75.13 0.08 -20.53
CA GLY A 328 -75.48 -1.28 -20.14
C GLY A 328 -74.36 -2.27 -20.56
N ARG A 329 -74.51 -3.55 -20.18
CA ARG A 329 -73.59 -4.69 -20.28
C ARG A 329 -73.09 -5.10 -21.69
N ALA A 330 -71.80 -5.48 -21.76
CA ALA A 330 -71.15 -6.64 -22.43
C ALA A 330 -71.34 -6.89 -23.96
N PRO A 331 -70.68 -7.91 -24.56
CA PRO A 331 -69.24 -8.03 -24.86
C PRO A 331 -68.99 -8.35 -26.36
N LEU A 332 -67.81 -8.06 -26.93
CA LEU A 332 -67.40 -8.72 -28.18
C LEU A 332 -65.88 -8.96 -28.26
N ASP A 333 -65.61 -10.26 -28.46
CA ASP A 333 -64.43 -10.97 -28.89
C ASP A 333 -63.90 -10.46 -30.24
N VAL A 334 -62.58 -10.32 -30.45
CA VAL A 334 -61.90 -10.64 -31.71
C VAL A 334 -60.42 -10.94 -31.43
N SER A 335 -60.02 -12.17 -31.76
CA SER A 335 -58.65 -12.68 -31.82
C SER A 335 -57.82 -12.01 -32.92
N ALA A 336 -56.50 -11.85 -32.72
CA ALA A 336 -55.53 -11.94 -33.82
C ALA A 336 -54.11 -12.19 -33.27
N GLU A 337 -53.49 -13.20 -33.87
CA GLU A 337 -52.17 -13.78 -33.63
C GLU A 337 -51.00 -12.85 -34.02
N GLY A 338 -49.80 -13.15 -33.50
CA GLY A 338 -48.57 -12.45 -33.90
C GLY A 338 -47.33 -12.86 -33.10
N SER A 339 -46.90 -14.10 -33.30
CA SER A 339 -45.73 -14.79 -32.75
C SER A 339 -44.38 -14.08 -32.89
N SER A 340 -43.53 -14.19 -31.86
CA SER A 340 -42.08 -13.93 -31.87
C SER A 340 -41.33 -15.12 -31.23
N PRO A 341 -40.15 -15.56 -31.72
CA PRO A 341 -39.59 -16.87 -31.39
C PRO A 341 -38.88 -16.89 -30.03
N VAL A 342 -39.26 -17.88 -29.22
CA VAL A 342 -38.66 -18.24 -27.93
C VAL A 342 -37.45 -19.15 -28.17
N ALA A 343 -36.30 -18.80 -27.59
CA ALA A 343 -35.12 -19.67 -27.46
C ALA A 343 -35.31 -20.68 -26.29
N PRO A 344 -34.77 -21.91 -26.37
CA PRO A 344 -35.15 -23.00 -25.45
C PRO A 344 -34.55 -22.86 -24.05
N PRO A 345 -35.20 -23.42 -23.01
CA PRO A 345 -34.70 -23.41 -21.64
C PRO A 345 -33.61 -24.46 -21.42
N ILE A 346 -32.53 -24.07 -20.72
CA ILE A 346 -31.50 -24.98 -20.21
C ILE A 346 -31.97 -25.49 -18.83
N PRO A 347 -31.81 -26.80 -18.49
CA PRO A 347 -32.46 -27.39 -17.32
C PRO A 347 -31.85 -26.90 -16.01
N THR A 348 -32.69 -26.38 -15.12
CA THR A 348 -32.38 -26.13 -13.71
C THR A 348 -32.65 -27.38 -12.89
N GLY A 349 -31.61 -28.00 -12.35
CA GLY A 349 -31.76 -29.14 -11.46
C GLY A 349 -30.50 -29.43 -10.65
N PHE A 350 -30.43 -28.91 -9.42
CA PHE A 350 -29.60 -29.48 -8.36
C PHE A 350 -30.38 -29.47 -7.04
N PRO A 351 -30.44 -30.60 -6.31
CA PRO A 351 -31.29 -30.76 -5.14
C PRO A 351 -30.67 -30.16 -3.87
N VAL A 352 -31.47 -29.39 -3.15
CA VAL A 352 -31.23 -29.00 -1.76
C VAL A 352 -31.67 -30.17 -0.87
N SER A 353 -30.72 -30.81 -0.17
CA SER A 353 -31.06 -31.87 0.79
C SER A 353 -31.23 -31.28 2.20
N ARG A 354 -32.46 -31.33 2.71
CA ARG A 354 -32.84 -31.07 4.12
C ARG A 354 -32.94 -32.43 4.84
N PRO A 355 -32.58 -32.58 6.12
CA PRO A 355 -32.60 -33.88 6.79
C PRO A 355 -34.02 -34.22 7.26
N PRO A 356 -34.48 -35.50 7.17
CA PRO A 356 -35.65 -35.96 7.90
C PRO A 356 -35.24 -36.59 9.24
N GLY A 357 -36.09 -36.37 10.24
CA GLY A 357 -35.93 -36.83 11.61
C GLY A 357 -36.24 -38.32 11.84
N ASN A 358 -35.99 -38.71 13.09
CA ASN A 358 -36.07 -40.04 13.69
C ASN A 358 -37.32 -40.88 13.36
N GLY A 359 -37.12 -42.19 13.23
CA GLY A 359 -38.15 -43.22 13.40
C GLY A 359 -37.69 -44.65 13.13
N SER A 360 -37.41 -45.40 14.21
CA SER A 360 -37.68 -46.84 14.39
C SER A 360 -36.75 -47.94 13.80
N ILE A 361 -35.89 -48.44 14.69
CA ILE A 361 -35.47 -49.83 15.01
C ILE A 361 -36.16 -50.98 14.22
N VAL A 362 -35.38 -51.90 13.59
CA VAL A 362 -35.40 -53.39 13.75
C VAL A 362 -34.05 -54.01 13.26
N LYS A 363 -33.67 -55.12 13.92
CA LYS A 363 -32.41 -55.88 14.01
C LYS A 363 -31.93 -56.72 12.80
N PHE A 364 -30.59 -56.76 12.67
CA PHE A 364 -29.63 -57.82 12.29
C PHE A 364 -30.00 -59.04 11.42
N ALA A 365 -29.14 -59.33 10.42
CA ALA A 365 -28.45 -60.63 10.25
C ALA A 365 -27.20 -60.53 9.35
N ASN A 366 -26.16 -61.26 9.74
CA ASN A 366 -24.76 -61.22 9.30
C ASN A 366 -24.47 -61.89 7.95
N GLY A 367 -23.37 -61.48 7.29
CA GLY A 367 -22.79 -62.21 6.14
C GLY A 367 -21.56 -61.55 5.49
N ALA A 368 -20.43 -61.52 6.22
CA ALA A 368 -19.02 -61.49 5.77
C ALA A 368 -18.58 -60.84 4.43
N ALA A 369 -17.79 -59.77 4.51
CA ALA A 369 -16.39 -59.68 4.02
C ALA A 369 -15.84 -58.27 4.24
N ALA A 370 -14.88 -58.13 5.16
CA ALA A 370 -14.28 -56.86 5.53
C ALA A 370 -13.26 -56.39 4.48
N ILE A 371 -13.57 -55.29 3.81
CA ILE A 371 -12.58 -54.38 3.20
C ILE A 371 -12.28 -53.32 4.27
N PRO A 372 -11.01 -53.03 4.62
CA PRO A 372 -10.73 -52.04 5.65
C PRO A 372 -11.22 -50.66 5.20
N ALA A 373 -12.23 -50.17 5.92
CA ALA A 373 -12.74 -48.82 5.75
C ALA A 373 -11.65 -47.82 6.12
N SER A 374 -11.39 -46.91 5.18
CA SER A 374 -10.61 -45.69 5.39
C SER A 374 -11.06 -45.00 6.69
N PRO A 375 -10.13 -44.52 7.52
CA PRO A 375 -10.50 -43.86 8.76
C PRO A 375 -11.26 -42.58 8.45
N VAL A 376 -12.42 -42.46 9.09
CA VAL A 376 -13.16 -41.22 9.31
C VAL A 376 -12.16 -40.17 9.78
N ILE A 377 -11.87 -39.17 8.94
CA ILE A 377 -11.07 -38.02 9.34
C ILE A 377 -11.95 -37.16 10.25
N SER A 378 -11.76 -37.39 11.54
CA SER A 378 -12.07 -36.48 12.63
C SER A 378 -11.68 -35.05 12.27
N THR A 379 -12.60 -34.10 12.50
CA THR A 379 -12.41 -32.65 12.44
C THR A 379 -11.39 -32.17 13.48
N ARG A 380 -10.11 -32.35 13.19
CA ARG A 380 -8.97 -31.62 13.75
C ARG A 380 -8.04 -31.24 12.60
N VAL A 381 -7.13 -30.31 12.89
CA VAL A 381 -5.86 -30.05 12.17
C VAL A 381 -5.93 -28.89 11.16
N GLY A 382 -5.49 -27.70 11.60
CA GLY A 382 -4.81 -26.79 10.67
C GLY A 382 -3.66 -27.56 10.05
N ARG A 383 -3.55 -27.59 8.71
CA ARG A 383 -2.50 -28.35 8.05
C ARG A 383 -1.14 -27.87 8.58
N HIS A 384 -0.47 -28.72 9.34
CA HIS A 384 0.95 -28.53 9.58
C HIS A 384 1.67 -28.83 8.26
N PHE A 385 2.44 -27.87 7.77
CA PHE A 385 3.34 -28.09 6.67
C PHE A 385 4.28 -29.25 7.00
N ASN A 386 4.59 -30.09 6.00
CA ASN A 386 5.65 -31.08 6.15
C ASN A 386 7.02 -30.37 6.20
N GLU A 387 8.09 -31.11 6.50
CA GLU A 387 9.42 -30.52 6.67
C GLU A 387 9.90 -29.75 5.43
N GLU A 388 9.65 -30.29 4.24
CA GLU A 388 9.99 -29.65 2.96
C GLU A 388 9.21 -28.33 2.77
N GLN A 389 7.91 -28.32 3.05
CA GLN A 389 7.06 -27.13 2.98
C GLN A 389 7.46 -26.07 4.01
N MET A 390 7.85 -26.47 5.22
CA MET A 390 8.36 -25.52 6.23
C MET A 390 9.69 -24.89 5.79
N ARG A 391 10.60 -25.68 5.19
CA ARG A 391 11.82 -25.12 4.58
C ARG A 391 11.48 -24.15 3.45
N GLY A 392 10.49 -24.49 2.62
CA GLY A 392 9.99 -23.60 1.58
C GLY A 392 9.38 -22.30 2.11
N GLU A 393 8.63 -22.35 3.22
CA GLU A 393 8.06 -21.17 3.89
C GLU A 393 9.16 -20.23 4.39
N LEU A 394 10.22 -20.80 5.00
CA LEU A 394 11.38 -20.03 5.44
C LEU A 394 12.06 -19.35 4.25
N LEU A 395 12.25 -20.05 3.13
CA LEU A 395 12.83 -19.46 1.91
C LEU A 395 11.93 -18.40 1.28
N PHE A 396 10.61 -18.58 1.34
CA PHE A 396 9.63 -17.63 0.80
C PHE A 396 9.60 -16.30 1.59
N THR A 397 9.83 -16.38 2.90
CA THR A 397 9.83 -15.22 3.81
C THR A 397 11.24 -14.67 4.06
N LYS A 398 12.29 -15.38 3.66
CA LYS A 398 13.69 -14.94 3.77
C LYS A 398 13.92 -13.62 3.06
N GLU A 399 14.49 -12.67 3.79
CA GLU A 399 15.12 -11.49 3.21
C GLU A 399 16.55 -11.81 2.79
N TRP A 400 16.81 -11.66 1.50
CA TRP A 400 18.11 -11.82 0.87
C TRP A 400 18.89 -10.51 0.96
N ALA A 401 20.20 -10.62 1.17
CA ALA A 401 21.13 -9.51 1.13
C ALA A 401 22.05 -9.59 -0.09
N VAL A 402 22.71 -8.47 -0.45
CA VAL A 402 23.83 -8.49 -1.39
C VAL A 402 25.00 -9.19 -0.72
N ASN A 403 25.61 -10.17 -1.39
CA ASN A 403 26.60 -11.08 -0.82
C ASN A 403 26.09 -11.76 0.47
N ASP A 404 24.84 -12.27 0.46
CA ASP A 404 24.26 -12.95 1.62
C ASP A 404 25.15 -14.15 2.00
N ASP A 405 25.76 -14.12 3.19
CA ASP A 405 26.63 -15.22 3.67
C ASP A 405 25.90 -16.58 3.75
N ARG A 406 24.56 -16.55 3.76
CA ARG A 406 23.71 -17.76 3.75
C ARG A 406 23.42 -18.25 2.32
N SER A 407 23.76 -17.48 1.29
CA SER A 407 23.89 -17.98 -0.08
C SER A 407 25.19 -18.78 -0.15
N ARG A 408 25.06 -20.12 -0.17
CA ARG A 408 26.19 -21.07 -0.08
C ARG A 408 27.41 -20.64 -0.90
N SER A 409 27.21 -20.51 -2.22
CA SER A 409 28.26 -20.17 -3.18
C SER A 409 27.90 -18.98 -4.08
N GLY A 410 26.65 -18.52 -3.99
CA GLY A 410 26.13 -17.41 -4.78
C GLY A 410 26.35 -16.05 -4.12
N ASP A 411 26.02 -15.02 -4.86
CA ASP A 411 26.20 -13.60 -4.53
C ASP A 411 24.99 -12.99 -3.78
N GLY A 412 24.00 -13.81 -3.40
CA GLY A 412 22.75 -13.37 -2.78
C GLY A 412 21.87 -12.64 -3.77
N LEU A 413 21.49 -11.41 -3.42
CA LEU A 413 20.88 -10.51 -4.40
C LEU A 413 21.91 -10.22 -5.51
N GLY A 414 21.65 -10.76 -6.69
CA GLY A 414 22.44 -10.52 -7.89
C GLY A 414 22.49 -9.06 -8.31
N PRO A 415 23.16 -8.75 -9.43
CA PRO A 415 23.56 -7.40 -9.77
C PRO A 415 22.38 -6.45 -10.05
N VAL A 416 21.18 -7.01 -10.28
CA VAL A 416 19.90 -6.30 -10.36
C VAL A 416 18.75 -7.14 -9.78
N TYR A 417 17.82 -6.49 -9.08
CA TYR A 417 16.67 -7.13 -8.43
C TYR A 417 15.50 -6.15 -8.22
N ASN A 418 14.30 -6.67 -7.93
CA ASN A 418 13.08 -5.88 -7.71
C ASN A 418 12.70 -5.80 -6.22
N GLU A 419 12.90 -6.87 -5.46
CA GLU A 419 12.61 -6.96 -4.03
C GLU A 419 13.57 -7.96 -3.35
N THR A 420 13.57 -7.98 -2.02
CA THR A 420 14.48 -8.82 -1.23
C THR A 420 13.86 -10.13 -0.74
N SER A 421 12.58 -10.38 -0.96
CA SER A 421 11.90 -11.63 -0.58
C SER A 421 10.68 -11.92 -1.46
N CYS A 422 10.25 -13.18 -1.54
CA CYS A 422 9.04 -13.54 -2.28
C CYS A 422 7.79 -12.89 -1.63
N VAL A 423 7.71 -12.89 -0.30
CA VAL A 423 6.57 -12.33 0.44
C VAL A 423 6.45 -10.80 0.29
N ALA A 424 7.54 -10.07 0.04
CA ALA A 424 7.47 -8.63 -0.22
C ALA A 424 6.64 -8.29 -1.47
N CYS A 425 6.67 -9.17 -2.49
CA CYS A 425 5.84 -9.09 -3.69
C CYS A 425 4.50 -9.82 -3.55
N HIS A 426 4.43 -10.86 -2.73
CA HIS A 426 3.27 -11.77 -2.60
C HIS A 426 2.72 -11.79 -1.17
N GLY A 427 2.41 -10.61 -0.62
CA GLY A 427 2.06 -10.45 0.79
C GLY A 427 0.67 -9.86 1.06
N LEU A 428 -0.07 -9.38 0.06
CA LEU A 428 -1.38 -8.76 0.30
C LEU A 428 -2.43 -9.78 0.73
N GLY A 429 -3.11 -9.49 1.84
CA GLY A 429 -4.09 -10.38 2.47
C GLY A 429 -3.44 -11.47 3.32
N ALA A 430 -2.53 -12.25 2.74
CA ALA A 430 -1.76 -13.30 3.42
C ALA A 430 -0.48 -13.65 2.62
N PRO A 431 0.50 -14.38 3.19
CA PRO A 431 1.62 -14.93 2.43
C PRO A 431 1.13 -15.74 1.22
N GLY A 432 1.64 -15.43 0.03
CA GLY A 432 1.13 -15.96 -1.25
C GLY A 432 0.08 -15.07 -1.91
N GLY A 433 -0.19 -13.88 -1.37
CA GLY A 433 -1.10 -12.89 -1.91
C GLY A 433 -0.62 -12.21 -3.20
N ALA A 434 -1.39 -11.22 -3.65
CA ALA A 434 -0.97 -10.33 -4.73
C ALA A 434 0.02 -9.26 -4.23
N GLY A 435 0.58 -8.49 -5.16
CA GLY A 435 1.47 -7.37 -4.85
C GLY A 435 0.75 -6.03 -4.81
N ALA A 436 1.25 -5.11 -3.97
CA ALA A 436 0.82 -3.71 -4.03
C ALA A 436 1.31 -3.02 -5.32
N GLU A 437 0.70 -1.89 -5.70
CA GLU A 437 1.07 -1.12 -6.91
C GLU A 437 2.57 -0.78 -6.92
N ASN A 438 3.11 -0.39 -5.76
CA ASN A 438 4.53 -0.09 -5.61
C ASN A 438 5.43 -1.32 -5.65
N LYS A 439 4.91 -2.53 -5.90
CA LYS A 439 5.67 -3.77 -6.12
C LYS A 439 5.62 -4.22 -7.58
N ASN A 440 4.98 -3.43 -8.45
CA ASN A 440 4.95 -3.71 -9.88
C ASN A 440 6.36 -3.83 -10.47
N VAL A 441 6.51 -4.84 -11.32
CA VAL A 441 7.67 -5.07 -12.18
C VAL A 441 7.55 -4.17 -13.40
N VAL A 442 8.63 -3.48 -13.75
CA VAL A 442 8.66 -2.62 -14.94
C VAL A 442 9.30 -3.37 -16.10
N LEU A 443 8.67 -3.31 -17.27
CA LEU A 443 9.15 -3.91 -18.51
C LEU A 443 9.49 -2.81 -19.51
N LEU A 444 10.65 -2.91 -20.15
CA LEU A 444 11.03 -2.15 -21.33
C LEU A 444 10.80 -3.01 -22.56
N THR A 445 9.96 -2.55 -23.48
CA THR A 445 9.70 -3.25 -24.75
C THR A 445 10.10 -2.38 -25.92
N ALA A 446 11.02 -2.86 -26.76
CA ALA A 446 11.48 -2.18 -27.95
C ALA A 446 10.53 -2.46 -29.13
N ILE A 447 10.00 -1.40 -29.72
CA ILE A 447 9.20 -1.43 -30.94
C ILE A 447 9.92 -0.66 -32.05
N SER A 448 9.85 -1.18 -33.28
CA SER A 448 10.37 -0.48 -34.45
C SER A 448 9.48 0.71 -34.78
N SER A 449 10.06 1.91 -34.88
CA SER A 449 9.31 3.13 -35.21
C SER A 449 8.80 3.16 -36.66
N THR A 450 9.30 2.28 -37.54
CA THR A 450 8.94 2.20 -38.96
C THR A 450 8.05 1.01 -39.31
N GLY A 451 7.69 0.17 -38.33
CA GLY A 451 6.95 -1.07 -38.56
C GLY A 451 7.81 -2.12 -39.26
N GLY A 452 8.44 -3.02 -38.48
CA GLY A 452 9.34 -4.03 -39.01
C GLY A 452 10.18 -4.72 -37.93
N SER A 453 11.24 -5.42 -38.33
CA SER A 453 12.21 -6.02 -37.39
C SER A 453 12.83 -4.94 -36.50
N VAL A 454 12.96 -5.20 -35.21
CA VAL A 454 13.59 -4.24 -34.28
C VAL A 454 15.08 -4.09 -34.64
N PRO A 455 15.63 -2.86 -34.67
CA PRO A 455 17.03 -2.62 -35.04
C PRO A 455 18.05 -3.40 -34.20
N LYS A 456 19.20 -3.75 -34.78
CA LYS A 456 20.33 -4.38 -34.07
C LYS A 456 20.94 -3.38 -33.07
N GLY A 457 21.55 -3.87 -31.99
CA GLY A 457 22.27 -3.06 -31.01
C GLY A 457 21.46 -2.62 -29.78
N LEU A 458 20.26 -3.19 -29.56
CA LEU A 458 19.45 -2.93 -28.37
C LEU A 458 20.17 -3.32 -27.07
N ASP A 459 21.09 -4.27 -27.14
CA ASP A 459 21.91 -4.72 -26.02
C ASP A 459 22.80 -3.60 -25.45
N ARG A 460 23.08 -2.56 -26.24
CA ARG A 460 23.75 -1.32 -25.77
C ARG A 460 22.89 -0.49 -24.84
N ILE A 461 21.57 -0.58 -24.98
CA ILE A 461 20.61 0.08 -24.09
C ILE A 461 20.47 -0.75 -22.83
N HIS A 462 20.19 -2.05 -22.98
CA HIS A 462 20.07 -2.99 -21.88
C HIS A 462 20.46 -4.40 -22.35
N PRO A 463 21.36 -5.13 -21.65
CA PRO A 463 21.86 -6.43 -22.09
C PRO A 463 20.75 -7.49 -22.19
N GLY A 464 19.64 -7.32 -21.45
CA GLY A 464 18.45 -8.17 -21.56
C GLY A 464 17.83 -8.21 -22.97
N PHE A 465 18.15 -7.26 -23.85
CA PHE A 465 17.70 -7.28 -25.25
C PHE A 465 18.54 -8.15 -26.20
N ARG A 466 19.57 -8.89 -25.71
CA ARG A 466 20.42 -9.73 -26.57
C ARG A 466 19.65 -10.87 -27.29
N GLY A 467 18.50 -11.29 -26.75
CA GLY A 467 17.68 -12.37 -27.33
C GLY A 467 16.17 -12.09 -27.39
N THR A 468 15.71 -10.98 -26.80
CA THR A 468 14.28 -10.65 -26.70
C THR A 468 14.03 -9.18 -27.06
N ARG A 469 12.78 -8.84 -27.38
CA ARG A 469 12.34 -7.44 -27.57
C ARG A 469 11.86 -6.78 -26.29
N SER A 470 11.82 -7.52 -25.19
CA SER A 470 11.29 -7.06 -23.91
C SER A 470 12.15 -7.58 -22.77
N THR A 471 12.49 -6.70 -21.85
CA THR A 471 13.33 -7.01 -20.69
C THR A 471 12.76 -6.34 -19.46
N VAL A 472 12.98 -6.95 -18.30
CA VAL A 472 12.70 -6.31 -17.01
C VAL A 472 13.66 -5.13 -16.83
N LEU A 473 13.12 -4.00 -16.36
CA LEU A 473 13.88 -2.89 -15.81
C LEU A 473 13.81 -2.97 -14.30
N HIS A 474 14.81 -3.61 -13.72
CA HIS A 474 14.87 -3.87 -12.29
C HIS A 474 14.86 -2.59 -11.48
N ARG A 475 14.30 -2.65 -10.28
CA ARG A 475 14.18 -1.51 -9.36
C ARG A 475 15.51 -1.11 -8.77
N PHE A 476 16.29 -2.10 -8.36
CA PHE A 476 17.55 -1.94 -7.65
C PHE A 476 18.67 -2.63 -8.41
N GLY A 477 19.89 -2.21 -8.13
CA GLY A 477 21.10 -2.84 -8.59
C GLY A 477 22.20 -2.65 -7.56
N THR A 478 23.15 -3.58 -7.52
CA THR A 478 24.24 -3.57 -6.53
C THR A 478 25.29 -2.51 -6.85
N ASP A 479 25.39 -2.10 -8.12
CA ASP A 479 26.20 -0.96 -8.53
C ASP A 479 25.57 0.36 -7.99
N PRO A 480 26.31 1.17 -7.21
CA PRO A 480 25.80 2.44 -6.65
C PRO A 480 25.29 3.44 -7.70
N THR A 481 25.75 3.32 -8.96
CA THR A 481 25.36 4.19 -10.07
C THR A 481 24.15 3.67 -10.85
N TYR A 482 23.66 2.45 -10.57
CA TYR A 482 22.49 1.86 -11.22
C TYR A 482 21.24 2.73 -11.09
N GLY A 483 20.99 3.28 -9.89
CA GLY A 483 19.85 4.17 -9.68
C GLY A 483 19.88 5.41 -10.59
N ALA A 484 21.06 5.97 -10.85
CA ALA A 484 21.23 7.09 -11.76
C ALA A 484 21.04 6.68 -13.23
N TRP A 485 21.56 5.51 -13.62
CA TRP A 485 21.33 4.94 -14.95
C TRP A 485 19.84 4.68 -15.21
N ARG A 486 19.13 4.07 -14.24
CA ARG A 486 17.71 3.72 -14.32
C ARG A 486 16.80 4.93 -14.48
N ARG A 487 17.14 6.08 -13.86
CA ARG A 487 16.33 7.31 -13.94
C ARG A 487 16.10 7.80 -15.37
N ARG A 488 17.01 7.49 -16.31
CA ARG A 488 16.86 7.81 -17.74
C ARG A 488 15.60 7.21 -18.38
N PHE A 489 15.11 6.10 -17.84
CA PHE A 489 13.87 5.44 -18.29
C PHE A 489 12.65 5.81 -17.43
N SER A 490 12.87 6.50 -16.32
CA SER A 490 11.83 6.94 -15.37
C SER A 490 11.42 8.40 -15.60
N GLU A 491 12.29 9.22 -16.18
CA GLU A 491 12.04 10.65 -16.41
C GLU A 491 11.60 10.94 -17.86
N SER A 492 10.34 10.67 -18.18
CA SER A 492 9.63 11.49 -19.17
C SER A 492 8.11 11.44 -18.96
N SER A 493 7.50 12.63 -19.06
CA SER A 493 6.06 12.90 -19.08
C SER A 493 5.30 12.83 -17.74
N ARG A 494 5.58 13.79 -16.83
CA ARG A 494 4.52 14.33 -15.96
C ARG A 494 3.47 15.00 -16.86
N ALA A 495 2.45 14.25 -17.28
CA ALA A 495 1.31 14.84 -17.95
C ALA A 495 0.50 15.67 -16.93
N GLN A 496 0.39 16.97 -17.16
CA GLN A 496 -0.65 17.79 -16.54
C GLN A 496 -1.97 17.42 -17.22
N GLY A 497 -2.72 16.49 -16.63
CA GLY A 497 -4.06 16.17 -17.10
C GLY A 497 -5.10 16.92 -16.28
N THR A 498 -5.93 17.70 -16.95
CA THR A 498 -7.16 18.23 -16.37
C THR A 498 -8.13 17.06 -16.16
N PRO A 499 -8.65 16.81 -14.95
CA PRO A 499 -9.65 15.76 -14.75
C PRO A 499 -10.91 16.06 -15.59
N PRO A 500 -11.61 15.03 -16.08
CA PRO A 500 -12.86 15.22 -16.81
C PRO A 500 -13.88 15.96 -15.92
N PRO A 501 -14.71 16.85 -16.50
CA PRO A 501 -15.70 17.62 -15.74
C PRO A 501 -16.73 16.69 -15.08
N GLU A 502 -17.17 17.05 -13.87
CA GLU A 502 -18.29 16.40 -13.19
C GLU A 502 -19.59 16.75 -13.95
N VAL A 503 -20.33 15.73 -14.40
CA VAL A 503 -21.67 15.89 -14.98
C VAL A 503 -22.67 15.34 -13.97
N ASP A 504 -23.51 16.22 -13.40
CA ASP A 504 -24.69 15.83 -12.63
C ASP A 504 -25.86 15.62 -13.61
N GLY A 505 -26.27 14.37 -13.82
CA GLY A 505 -27.38 13.99 -14.70
C GLY A 505 -27.49 12.47 -14.93
N ASP A 506 -28.59 12.05 -15.54
CA ASP A 506 -28.85 10.66 -15.95
C ASP A 506 -27.92 10.28 -17.12
N GLU A 507 -26.67 9.93 -16.78
CA GLU A 507 -25.59 9.62 -17.71
C GLU A 507 -25.77 8.22 -18.31
N SER A 508 -25.71 8.10 -19.65
CA SER A 508 -25.81 6.79 -20.31
C SER A 508 -24.65 5.85 -19.90
N VAL A 509 -24.92 4.54 -19.92
CA VAL A 509 -23.94 3.48 -19.56
C VAL A 509 -22.60 3.63 -20.29
N GLU A 510 -22.63 3.92 -21.58
CA GLU A 510 -21.40 4.05 -22.39
C GLU A 510 -20.54 5.24 -21.94
N VAL A 511 -21.17 6.36 -21.57
CA VAL A 511 -20.47 7.56 -21.07
C VAL A 511 -19.88 7.28 -19.69
N ARG A 512 -20.60 6.58 -18.80
CA ARG A 512 -20.07 6.16 -17.48
C ARG A 512 -18.86 5.24 -17.62
N ILE A 513 -18.92 4.22 -18.49
CA ILE A 513 -17.78 3.32 -18.75
C ILE A 513 -16.58 4.10 -19.27
N LYS A 514 -16.80 4.94 -20.29
CA LYS A 514 -15.74 5.76 -20.90
C LYS A 514 -15.10 6.70 -19.88
N ARG A 515 -15.90 7.40 -19.07
CA ARG A 515 -15.43 8.29 -18.01
C ARG A 515 -14.59 7.56 -16.97
N LEU A 516 -15.05 6.40 -16.50
CA LEU A 516 -14.27 5.56 -15.56
C LEU A 516 -12.94 5.12 -16.19
N ALA A 517 -12.96 4.63 -17.44
CA ALA A 517 -11.75 4.21 -18.14
C ALA A 517 -10.75 5.37 -18.35
N GLU A 518 -11.23 6.56 -18.74
CA GLU A 518 -10.42 7.77 -18.91
C GLU A 518 -9.86 8.26 -17.57
N GLN A 519 -10.66 8.23 -16.51
CA GLN A 519 -10.21 8.58 -15.16
C GLN A 519 -9.15 7.60 -14.65
N THR A 520 -9.33 6.29 -14.88
CA THR A 520 -8.34 5.28 -14.51
C THR A 520 -7.05 5.45 -15.32
N ASP A 521 -7.12 5.71 -16.62
CA ASP A 521 -5.92 5.97 -17.44
C ASP A 521 -5.21 7.26 -17.02
N LEU A 522 -5.95 8.33 -16.71
CA LEU A 522 -5.37 9.55 -16.15
C LEU A 522 -4.67 9.28 -14.81
N ASN A 523 -5.35 8.61 -13.89
CA ASN A 523 -4.78 8.23 -12.60
C ASN A 523 -3.53 7.36 -12.76
N ARG A 524 -3.52 6.47 -13.75
CA ARG A 524 -2.35 5.64 -14.10
C ARG A 524 -1.21 6.50 -14.64
N ARG A 525 -1.45 7.41 -15.58
CA ARG A 525 -0.42 8.32 -16.12
C ARG A 525 0.19 9.26 -15.08
N LEU A 526 -0.61 9.66 -14.09
CA LEU A 526 -0.12 10.46 -12.96
C LEU A 526 0.76 9.67 -12.00
N ARG A 527 0.64 8.33 -11.97
CA ARG A 527 1.33 7.43 -11.04
C ARG A 527 2.50 6.66 -11.65
N THR A 528 2.38 6.28 -12.92
CA THR A 528 3.27 5.33 -13.60
C THR A 528 4.15 6.00 -14.63
N HIS A 529 5.33 5.40 -14.85
CA HIS A 529 6.26 5.78 -15.90
C HIS A 529 5.85 5.21 -17.27
N SER A 530 4.56 5.23 -17.63
CA SER A 530 4.09 4.76 -18.95
C SER A 530 4.54 5.74 -20.03
N ALA A 531 5.83 5.72 -20.34
CA ALA A 531 6.50 6.60 -21.28
C ALA A 531 6.81 5.84 -22.57
N ARG A 532 6.77 6.59 -23.68
CA ARG A 532 7.43 6.18 -24.92
C ARG A 532 8.73 6.96 -25.02
N LEU A 533 9.84 6.23 -24.99
CA LEU A 533 11.18 6.81 -25.06
C LEU A 533 11.75 6.54 -26.45
N GLN A 534 12.39 7.53 -27.04
CA GLN A 534 13.15 7.36 -28.28
C GLN A 534 14.64 7.54 -27.97
N PRO A 535 15.32 6.48 -27.48
CA PRO A 535 16.74 6.57 -27.14
C PRO A 535 17.61 6.75 -28.38
N GLU A 536 17.16 6.25 -29.53
CA GLU A 536 17.88 6.27 -30.81
C GLU A 536 16.87 6.39 -31.96
N PRO A 537 17.25 6.98 -33.12
CA PRO A 537 16.40 7.02 -34.30
C PRO A 537 15.93 5.62 -34.72
N GLY A 538 14.61 5.46 -34.89
CA GLY A 538 14.02 4.18 -35.33
C GLY A 538 13.68 3.18 -34.21
N ILE A 539 14.09 3.46 -32.96
CA ILE A 539 13.73 2.63 -31.79
C ILE A 539 12.79 3.45 -30.89
N THR A 540 11.61 2.89 -30.60
CA THR A 540 10.77 3.39 -29.50
C THR A 540 10.75 2.34 -28.39
N LEU A 541 11.09 2.72 -27.17
CA LEU A 541 10.89 1.89 -26.00
C LEU A 541 9.53 2.23 -25.38
N VAL A 542 8.71 1.22 -25.16
CA VAL A 542 7.48 1.31 -24.39
C VAL A 542 7.75 0.78 -23.00
N VAL A 543 7.50 1.61 -22.00
CA VAL A 543 7.54 1.22 -20.60
C VAL A 543 6.15 0.70 -20.21
N SER A 544 6.09 -0.50 -19.62
CA SER A 544 4.85 -1.07 -19.08
C SER A 544 5.10 -1.71 -17.72
N GLU A 545 4.03 -1.93 -16.95
CA GLU A 545 4.11 -2.48 -15.60
C GLU A 545 3.36 -3.81 -15.49
N ARG A 546 3.80 -4.67 -14.56
CA ARG A 546 3.13 -5.91 -14.20
C ARG A 546 3.01 -6.05 -12.70
N ASN A 547 1.80 -6.29 -12.24
CA ASN A 547 1.53 -6.56 -10.83
C ASN A 547 1.83 -8.02 -10.48
N SER A 548 2.23 -8.31 -9.25
CA SER A 548 2.48 -9.68 -8.80
C SER A 548 1.14 -10.40 -8.56
N PRO A 549 0.82 -11.50 -9.30
CA PRO A 549 -0.45 -12.20 -9.13
C PRO A 549 -0.50 -12.97 -7.81
N ALA A 550 -1.70 -13.19 -7.28
CA ALA A 550 -1.88 -14.10 -6.14
C ALA A 550 -1.50 -15.55 -6.49
N LEU A 551 -0.89 -16.24 -5.53
CA LEU A 551 -0.39 -17.62 -5.64
C LEU A 551 -1.28 -18.64 -4.93
N PHE A 552 -2.37 -18.19 -4.29
CA PHE A 552 -3.28 -19.09 -3.58
C PHE A 552 -3.83 -20.18 -4.50
N GLY A 553 -3.79 -21.43 -4.05
CA GLY A 553 -4.24 -22.57 -4.84
C GLY A 553 -3.38 -22.87 -6.08
N ALA A 554 -2.16 -22.33 -6.20
CA ALA A 554 -1.26 -22.59 -7.32
C ALA A 554 -1.04 -24.10 -7.58
N GLY A 555 -1.00 -24.92 -6.53
CA GLY A 555 -0.93 -26.37 -6.67
C GLY A 555 -2.15 -27.00 -7.33
N GLN A 556 -3.34 -26.44 -7.15
CA GLN A 556 -4.55 -26.90 -7.83
C GLN A 556 -4.53 -26.52 -9.31
N ILE A 557 -3.99 -25.34 -9.65
CA ILE A 557 -3.79 -24.89 -11.03
C ILE A 557 -2.77 -25.78 -11.75
N ASP A 558 -1.65 -26.08 -11.09
CA ASP A 558 -0.59 -26.97 -11.60
C ASP A 558 -1.14 -28.38 -11.91
N ALA A 559 -2.08 -28.85 -11.08
CA ALA A 559 -2.70 -30.17 -11.22
C ALA A 559 -3.81 -30.26 -12.29
N VAL A 560 -4.27 -29.14 -12.89
CA VAL A 560 -5.30 -29.18 -13.93
C VAL A 560 -4.76 -29.91 -15.16
N PRO A 561 -5.35 -31.02 -15.62
CA PRO A 561 -4.87 -31.70 -16.82
C PRO A 561 -4.97 -30.81 -18.05
N SER A 562 -3.94 -30.82 -18.90
CA SER A 562 -3.85 -30.03 -20.15
C SER A 562 -5.07 -30.19 -21.06
N VAL A 563 -5.65 -31.40 -21.12
CA VAL A 563 -6.85 -31.71 -21.89
C VAL A 563 -8.09 -30.93 -21.41
N VAL A 564 -8.20 -30.67 -20.10
CA VAL A 564 -9.34 -29.93 -19.53
C VAL A 564 -9.39 -28.50 -20.08
N MET A 565 -8.24 -27.84 -20.21
CA MET A 565 -8.16 -26.48 -20.77
C MET A 565 -8.48 -26.46 -22.27
N ILE A 566 -8.03 -27.47 -23.02
CA ILE A 566 -8.37 -27.62 -24.45
C ILE A 566 -9.88 -27.80 -24.61
N ASP A 567 -10.49 -28.64 -23.79
CA ASP A 567 -11.92 -28.93 -23.85
C ASP A 567 -12.76 -27.74 -23.38
N GLU A 568 -12.27 -26.95 -22.42
CA GLU A 568 -12.89 -25.69 -22.01
C GLU A 568 -12.96 -24.70 -23.19
N ALA A 569 -11.82 -24.48 -23.87
CA ALA A 569 -11.75 -23.62 -25.05
C ALA A 569 -12.66 -24.11 -26.19
N LYS A 570 -12.85 -25.44 -26.32
CA LYS A 570 -13.74 -26.00 -27.34
C LYS A 570 -15.22 -25.76 -27.02
N ARG A 571 -15.59 -25.83 -25.74
CA ARG A 571 -16.96 -25.67 -25.24
C ARG A 571 -17.47 -24.23 -25.30
N GLN A 572 -16.57 -23.25 -25.20
CA GLN A 572 -16.94 -21.83 -25.26
C GLN A 572 -17.51 -21.42 -26.64
N PRO A 573 -18.58 -20.59 -26.68
CA PRO A 573 -19.11 -20.04 -27.93
C PRO A 573 -18.06 -19.16 -28.64
N SER A 574 -18.18 -19.03 -29.96
CA SER A 574 -17.11 -18.47 -30.82
C SER A 574 -16.75 -17.02 -30.51
N ASP A 575 -17.69 -16.21 -30.03
CA ASP A 575 -17.51 -14.80 -29.71
C ASP A 575 -16.68 -14.56 -28.44
N ILE A 576 -16.77 -15.46 -27.46
CA ILE A 576 -16.00 -15.38 -26.19
C ILE A 576 -14.98 -16.50 -26.04
N ARG A 577 -14.71 -17.26 -27.10
CA ARG A 577 -13.77 -18.38 -27.08
C ARG A 577 -12.36 -17.92 -26.72
N GLY A 578 -11.87 -18.39 -25.59
CA GLY A 578 -10.50 -18.23 -25.15
C GLY A 578 -9.53 -19.12 -25.90
N ARG A 579 -8.26 -18.73 -25.91
CA ARG A 579 -7.19 -19.45 -26.57
C ARG A 579 -6.26 -20.10 -25.56
N VAL A 580 -5.83 -21.33 -25.85
CA VAL A 580 -4.82 -22.02 -25.06
C VAL A 580 -3.44 -21.46 -25.43
N SER A 581 -2.71 -20.97 -24.42
CA SER A 581 -1.32 -20.54 -24.56
C SER A 581 -0.38 -21.74 -24.59
N ARG A 582 0.71 -21.64 -25.36
CA ARG A 582 1.77 -22.66 -25.42
C ARG A 582 3.14 -22.02 -25.26
N ASP A 583 4.00 -22.68 -24.50
CA ASP A 583 5.41 -22.31 -24.40
C ASP A 583 6.18 -22.73 -25.67
N PRO A 584 7.46 -22.31 -25.84
CA PRO A 584 8.26 -22.68 -27.01
C PRO A 584 8.47 -24.19 -27.22
N LYS A 585 8.25 -25.00 -26.17
CA LYS A 585 8.29 -26.47 -26.22
C LYS A 585 6.92 -27.08 -26.53
N GLY A 586 5.90 -26.26 -26.80
CA GLY A 586 4.53 -26.67 -27.12
C GLY A 586 3.68 -27.07 -25.90
N ARG A 587 4.21 -26.97 -24.67
CA ARG A 587 3.48 -27.32 -23.44
C ARG A 587 2.45 -26.24 -23.14
N ILE A 588 1.29 -26.64 -22.60
CA ILE A 588 0.22 -25.70 -22.25
C ILE A 588 0.64 -24.81 -21.09
N GLY A 589 0.56 -23.51 -21.30
CA GLY A 589 0.87 -22.51 -20.30
C GLY A 589 -0.28 -22.26 -19.32
N ARG A 590 0.07 -21.94 -18.07
CA ARG A 590 -0.85 -21.86 -16.91
C ARG A 590 -0.56 -20.67 -16.00
N PHE A 591 0.72 -20.32 -15.89
CA PHE A 591 1.22 -19.33 -14.96
C PHE A 591 1.67 -18.05 -15.67
N GLY A 592 1.75 -16.96 -14.90
CA GLY A 592 1.93 -15.60 -15.42
C GLY A 592 0.65 -14.97 -15.95
N TRP A 593 0.68 -13.66 -16.20
CA TRP A 593 -0.48 -12.90 -16.69
C TRP A 593 -0.95 -13.27 -18.09
N LYS A 594 -0.10 -13.95 -18.87
CA LYS A 594 -0.40 -14.37 -20.24
C LYS A 594 -0.25 -15.87 -20.43
N ALA A 595 -0.39 -16.63 -19.35
CA ALA A 595 -0.27 -18.08 -19.36
C ALA A 595 1.00 -18.53 -20.11
N GLN A 596 2.12 -17.84 -19.95
CA GLN A 596 3.33 -18.08 -20.76
C GLN A 596 4.22 -19.19 -20.18
N ILE A 597 4.01 -19.57 -18.91
CA ILE A 597 4.80 -20.57 -18.21
C ILE A 597 3.94 -21.81 -17.93
N SER A 598 4.46 -23.00 -18.23
CA SER A 598 3.69 -24.25 -18.27
C SER A 598 3.71 -25.06 -16.98
N SER A 599 4.62 -24.79 -16.06
CA SER A 599 4.73 -25.49 -14.77
C SER A 599 4.98 -24.55 -13.61
N LEU A 600 4.52 -24.92 -12.42
CA LEU A 600 4.77 -24.13 -11.21
C LEU A 600 6.26 -24.02 -10.89
N HIS A 601 7.02 -25.07 -11.18
CA HIS A 601 8.46 -25.14 -10.94
C HIS A 601 9.24 -24.10 -11.75
N GLU A 602 8.97 -24.00 -13.05
CA GLU A 602 9.54 -22.98 -13.94
C GLU A 602 9.08 -21.57 -13.55
N PHE A 603 7.84 -21.43 -13.08
CA PHE A 603 7.32 -20.14 -12.61
C PHE A 603 8.05 -19.62 -11.37
N VAL A 604 8.27 -20.49 -10.37
CA VAL A 604 8.97 -20.12 -9.13
C VAL A 604 10.45 -19.85 -9.39
N ARG A 605 11.17 -20.74 -10.08
CA ARG A 605 12.61 -20.56 -10.37
C ARG A 605 12.85 -19.33 -11.25
N GLY A 606 12.02 -19.13 -12.27
CA GLY A 606 12.08 -17.94 -13.12
C GLY A 606 11.87 -16.64 -12.35
N ALA A 607 10.97 -16.63 -11.35
CA ALA A 607 10.76 -15.48 -10.48
C ALA A 607 11.94 -15.25 -9.52
N CYS A 608 12.52 -16.30 -8.91
CA CYS A 608 13.74 -16.16 -8.10
C CYS A 608 14.86 -15.47 -8.88
N ALA A 609 15.12 -15.92 -10.11
CA ALA A 609 16.17 -15.36 -10.94
C ALA A 609 15.86 -13.97 -11.50
N SER A 610 14.65 -13.76 -12.02
CA SER A 610 14.30 -12.52 -12.71
C SER A 610 13.90 -11.40 -11.76
N GLU A 611 13.30 -11.73 -10.61
CA GLU A 611 12.71 -10.73 -9.69
C GLU A 611 13.54 -10.50 -8.43
N LEU A 612 14.10 -11.57 -7.84
CA LEU A 612 14.98 -11.45 -6.67
C LEU A 612 16.46 -11.37 -7.06
N GLY A 613 16.79 -11.65 -8.33
CA GLY A 613 18.16 -11.62 -8.81
C GLY A 613 19.00 -12.80 -8.31
N LEU A 614 18.40 -13.94 -7.94
CA LEU A 614 19.13 -15.10 -7.43
C LEU A 614 19.63 -16.00 -8.57
N GLU A 615 20.86 -16.48 -8.52
CA GLU A 615 21.32 -17.53 -9.42
C GLU A 615 20.78 -18.89 -8.97
N VAL A 616 19.97 -19.53 -9.82
CA VAL A 616 19.36 -20.83 -9.50
C VAL A 616 19.54 -21.81 -10.66
N ALA A 617 19.52 -23.11 -10.35
CA ALA A 617 19.73 -24.14 -11.37
C ALA A 617 18.77 -24.00 -12.56
N GLY A 618 19.34 -23.74 -13.75
CA GLY A 618 18.61 -23.60 -15.02
C GLY A 618 18.01 -22.22 -15.28
N HIS A 619 18.15 -21.25 -14.36
CA HIS A 619 17.70 -19.87 -14.55
C HIS A 619 18.74 -18.91 -13.98
N SER A 620 19.41 -18.18 -14.87
CA SER A 620 20.44 -17.23 -14.44
C SER A 620 19.85 -15.91 -13.95
N GLN A 621 20.52 -15.33 -12.96
CA GLN A 621 20.17 -14.03 -12.41
C GLN A 621 20.16 -12.93 -13.47
N GLY A 622 19.44 -11.85 -13.18
CA GLY A 622 19.38 -10.68 -14.05
C GLY A 622 20.77 -10.08 -14.31
N ILE A 623 20.99 -9.56 -15.53
CA ILE A 623 22.27 -8.95 -15.92
C ILE A 623 22.17 -7.43 -15.79
N SER A 624 23.09 -6.81 -15.05
CA SER A 624 23.17 -5.36 -14.95
C SER A 624 23.70 -4.72 -16.24
N PRO A 625 23.08 -3.63 -16.74
CA PRO A 625 23.60 -2.85 -17.87
C PRO A 625 24.93 -2.14 -17.57
N LEU A 626 25.28 -1.96 -16.30
CA LEU A 626 26.53 -1.32 -15.87
C LEU A 626 27.67 -2.32 -15.65
N GLY A 627 27.35 -3.62 -15.56
CA GLY A 627 28.30 -4.72 -15.42
C GLY A 627 27.84 -5.94 -16.22
N PRO A 628 27.74 -5.84 -17.57
CA PRO A 628 27.12 -6.89 -18.39
C PRO A 628 27.95 -8.19 -18.48
N ASP A 629 29.20 -8.15 -18.02
CA ASP A 629 30.14 -9.28 -18.02
C ASP A 629 30.32 -9.90 -16.62
N VAL A 630 29.66 -9.34 -15.59
CA VAL A 630 29.67 -9.90 -14.23
C VAL A 630 28.99 -11.27 -14.27
N LYS A 631 29.70 -12.28 -13.78
CA LYS A 631 29.19 -13.64 -13.68
C LYS A 631 28.79 -13.94 -12.23
N PRO A 632 27.74 -14.76 -12.03
CA PRO A 632 27.39 -15.26 -10.70
C PRO A 632 28.58 -16.01 -10.09
N SER A 633 28.73 -15.89 -8.77
CA SER A 633 29.80 -16.57 -8.04
C SER A 633 29.53 -18.07 -7.87
N GLY A 634 28.24 -18.45 -7.91
CA GLY A 634 27.74 -19.80 -7.74
C GLY A 634 26.22 -19.79 -7.63
N LEU A 635 25.63 -20.88 -7.17
CA LEU A 635 24.18 -20.94 -6.93
C LEU A 635 23.82 -20.31 -5.58
N ASP A 636 22.79 -19.46 -5.59
CA ASP A 636 22.11 -18.93 -4.40
C ASP A 636 21.12 -19.91 -3.81
N LEU A 637 20.44 -20.65 -4.68
CA LEU A 637 19.55 -21.75 -4.31
C LEU A 637 19.93 -23.01 -5.07
N ILE A 638 20.18 -24.08 -4.34
CA ILE A 638 20.35 -25.40 -4.94
C ILE A 638 18.98 -26.03 -5.25
N GLU A 639 18.99 -27.10 -6.05
CA GLU A 639 17.78 -27.77 -6.52
C GLU A 639 16.82 -28.20 -5.39
N PRO A 640 17.28 -28.85 -4.29
CA PRO A 640 16.40 -29.18 -3.16
C PRO A 640 15.74 -27.97 -2.48
N GLU A 641 16.43 -26.81 -2.44
CA GLU A 641 15.88 -25.58 -1.84
C GLU A 641 14.84 -24.95 -2.76
N CYS A 642 15.08 -24.97 -4.07
CA CYS A 642 14.07 -24.60 -5.07
C CYS A 642 12.84 -25.50 -4.98
N ASP A 643 13.03 -26.81 -4.81
CA ASP A 643 11.94 -27.78 -4.73
C ASP A 643 11.13 -27.60 -3.44
N ALA A 644 11.79 -27.30 -2.32
CA ALA A 644 11.14 -26.92 -1.07
C ALA A 644 10.28 -25.65 -1.21
N LEU A 645 10.81 -24.61 -1.86
CA LEU A 645 10.07 -23.39 -2.15
C LEU A 645 8.85 -23.66 -3.05
N VAL A 646 9.01 -24.49 -4.08
CA VAL A 646 7.90 -24.93 -4.95
C VAL A 646 6.86 -25.74 -4.17
N ALA A 647 7.29 -26.62 -3.26
CA ALA A 647 6.41 -27.42 -2.41
C ALA A 647 5.56 -26.54 -1.50
N TYR A 648 6.15 -25.49 -0.92
CA TYR A 648 5.42 -24.48 -0.14
C TYR A 648 4.39 -23.73 -0.99
N VAL A 649 4.79 -23.17 -2.14
CA VAL A 649 3.87 -22.45 -3.04
C VAL A 649 2.73 -23.37 -3.52
N ARG A 650 3.04 -24.65 -3.81
CA ARG A 650 2.05 -25.67 -4.17
C ARG A 650 1.05 -25.95 -3.04
N ALA A 651 1.51 -25.86 -1.79
CA ALA A 651 0.71 -26.12 -0.60
C ALA A 651 -0.18 -24.94 -0.17
N LEU A 652 0.04 -23.74 -0.70
CA LEU A 652 -0.78 -22.57 -0.40
C LEU A 652 -2.27 -22.87 -0.66
N PRO A 653 -3.14 -22.70 0.35
CA PRO A 653 -4.52 -23.11 0.25
C PRO A 653 -5.26 -22.28 -0.80
N ALA A 654 -6.20 -22.90 -1.51
CA ALA A 654 -7.15 -22.13 -2.29
C ALA A 654 -8.09 -21.35 -1.35
N PRO A 655 -8.46 -20.11 -1.69
CA PRO A 655 -9.47 -19.32 -1.01
C PRO A 655 -10.77 -20.06 -0.76
N VAL A 656 -11.31 -19.91 0.44
CA VAL A 656 -12.65 -20.38 0.79
C VAL A 656 -13.60 -19.19 0.74
N VAL A 657 -14.79 -19.41 0.18
CA VAL A 657 -15.87 -18.42 0.27
C VAL A 657 -16.35 -18.39 1.71
N VAL A 658 -16.04 -17.32 2.45
CA VAL A 658 -16.51 -17.12 3.83
C VAL A 658 -17.54 -15.99 3.80
N ASP A 659 -18.70 -16.21 4.40
CA ASP A 659 -19.74 -15.18 4.57
C ASP A 659 -19.28 -14.17 5.64
N PRO A 660 -18.97 -12.92 5.27
CA PRO A 660 -18.45 -11.94 6.22
C PRO A 660 -19.55 -11.15 6.94
N THR A 661 -20.84 -11.39 6.66
CA THR A 661 -21.93 -10.46 7.01
C THR A 661 -23.17 -11.10 7.64
N GLY A 662 -23.20 -12.42 7.82
CA GLY A 662 -24.34 -13.12 8.44
C GLY A 662 -25.51 -13.35 7.46
N PRO A 663 -26.70 -13.80 7.93
CA PRO A 663 -27.76 -14.36 7.09
C PRO A 663 -28.26 -13.46 5.93
N HIS A 664 -28.22 -12.14 6.11
CA HIS A 664 -28.60 -11.17 5.07
C HIS A 664 -27.50 -10.99 4.00
N GLY A 665 -26.24 -11.21 4.36
CA GLY A 665 -25.10 -11.27 3.44
C GLY A 665 -25.19 -12.43 2.46
N THR A 666 -25.67 -13.58 2.94
CA THR A 666 -25.82 -14.79 2.13
C THR A 666 -26.77 -14.57 0.94
N ILE A 667 -27.86 -13.80 1.13
CA ILE A 667 -28.83 -13.50 0.05
C ILE A 667 -28.20 -12.59 -1.01
N ALA A 668 -27.60 -11.47 -0.61
CA ALA A 668 -26.95 -10.55 -1.54
C ALA A 668 -25.80 -11.21 -2.30
N MET A 669 -25.01 -12.08 -1.64
CA MET A 669 -23.94 -12.86 -2.27
C MET A 669 -24.49 -13.92 -3.25
N SER A 670 -25.56 -14.62 -2.88
CA SER A 670 -26.18 -15.62 -3.75
C SER A 670 -26.78 -14.95 -5.00
N GLU A 671 -27.47 -13.83 -4.81
CA GLU A 671 -28.03 -13.05 -5.90
C GLU A 671 -26.93 -12.43 -6.77
N GLY A 672 -25.88 -11.90 -6.15
CA GLY A 672 -24.70 -11.42 -6.86
C GLY A 672 -24.01 -12.48 -7.71
N ARG A 673 -23.91 -13.73 -7.21
CA ARG A 673 -23.38 -14.86 -7.98
C ARG A 673 -24.28 -15.23 -9.15
N ARG A 674 -25.60 -15.20 -8.96
CA ARG A 674 -26.59 -15.45 -10.03
C ARG A 674 -26.46 -14.39 -11.12
N LEU A 675 -26.46 -13.12 -10.75
CA LEU A 675 -26.28 -11.98 -11.65
C LEU A 675 -24.93 -12.02 -12.37
N PHE A 676 -23.84 -12.37 -11.68
CA PHE A 676 -22.51 -12.53 -12.28
C PHE A 676 -22.52 -13.56 -13.43
N ALA A 677 -23.28 -14.64 -13.30
CA ALA A 677 -23.46 -15.60 -14.37
C ALA A 677 -24.37 -15.06 -15.50
N GLU A 678 -25.48 -14.43 -15.14
CA GLU A 678 -26.49 -13.91 -16.08
C GLU A 678 -25.94 -12.79 -16.98
N ILE A 679 -25.15 -11.87 -16.42
CA ILE A 679 -24.48 -10.79 -17.18
C ILE A 679 -23.25 -11.27 -17.95
N GLY A 680 -22.99 -12.58 -17.99
CA GLY A 680 -21.98 -13.18 -18.84
C GLY A 680 -20.55 -13.17 -18.28
N CYS A 681 -20.28 -12.64 -17.07
CA CYS A 681 -18.93 -12.67 -16.48
C CYS A 681 -18.41 -14.11 -16.31
N ALA A 682 -19.30 -15.05 -15.97
CA ALA A 682 -18.96 -16.46 -15.79
C ALA A 682 -18.54 -17.20 -17.07
N SER A 683 -18.61 -16.56 -18.24
CA SER A 683 -18.22 -17.17 -19.52
C SER A 683 -16.71 -17.39 -19.62
N CYS A 684 -15.91 -16.46 -19.07
CA CYS A 684 -14.45 -16.59 -18.92
C CYS A 684 -14.08 -16.89 -17.46
N HIS A 685 -14.76 -16.23 -16.51
CA HIS A 685 -14.58 -16.48 -15.08
C HIS A 685 -15.40 -17.70 -14.62
N THR A 686 -15.12 -18.85 -15.21
CA THR A 686 -15.90 -20.08 -15.02
C THR A 686 -15.81 -20.56 -13.57
N PRO A 687 -16.94 -20.87 -12.90
CA PRO A 687 -16.93 -21.26 -11.48
C PRO A 687 -16.10 -22.50 -11.16
N SER A 688 -15.78 -23.33 -12.17
CA SER A 688 -14.97 -24.53 -12.01
C SER A 688 -14.20 -24.83 -13.29
N LEU A 689 -13.00 -25.38 -13.15
CA LEU A 689 -12.19 -25.87 -14.26
C LEU A 689 -11.76 -27.32 -13.96
N GLY A 690 -12.40 -28.27 -14.62
CA GLY A 690 -12.27 -29.70 -14.27
C GLY A 690 -12.68 -29.94 -12.82
N ASN A 691 -11.77 -30.50 -12.02
CA ASN A 691 -12.02 -30.80 -10.60
C ASN A 691 -11.78 -29.60 -9.67
N VAL A 692 -11.25 -28.48 -10.19
CA VAL A 692 -10.94 -27.30 -9.40
C VAL A 692 -12.18 -26.42 -9.28
N ARG A 693 -12.85 -26.47 -8.12
CA ARG A 693 -14.09 -25.72 -7.86
C ARG A 693 -13.81 -24.35 -7.27
N GLY A 694 -14.68 -23.39 -7.58
CA GLY A 694 -14.63 -22.03 -7.05
C GLY A 694 -13.50 -21.16 -7.61
N ILE A 695 -12.82 -21.59 -8.68
CA ILE A 695 -11.68 -20.89 -9.29
C ILE A 695 -12.06 -19.59 -10.00
N TYR A 696 -13.26 -19.53 -10.59
CA TYR A 696 -13.74 -18.39 -11.38
C TYR A 696 -12.73 -17.97 -12.46
N SER A 697 -12.24 -18.96 -13.19
CA SER A 697 -11.26 -18.78 -14.27
C SER A 697 -11.17 -20.06 -15.09
N ASP A 698 -11.14 -19.90 -16.40
CA ASP A 698 -10.84 -20.94 -17.38
C ASP A 698 -9.33 -21.11 -17.67
N LEU A 699 -8.49 -20.22 -17.12
CA LEU A 699 -7.05 -20.11 -17.38
C LEU A 699 -6.68 -19.88 -18.86
N LEU A 700 -7.64 -19.50 -19.70
CA LEU A 700 -7.43 -19.24 -21.13
C LEU A 700 -7.04 -17.78 -21.38
N LEU A 701 -6.47 -17.53 -22.56
CA LEU A 701 -6.20 -16.19 -23.07
C LEU A 701 -7.45 -15.60 -23.72
N HIS A 702 -7.86 -14.42 -23.28
CA HIS A 702 -8.96 -13.65 -23.86
C HIS A 702 -8.50 -12.28 -24.32
N ASP A 703 -9.04 -11.83 -25.45
CA ASP A 703 -8.82 -10.47 -25.93
C ASP A 703 -9.57 -9.47 -25.06
N MET A 704 -8.82 -8.62 -24.36
CA MET A 704 -9.33 -7.56 -23.49
C MET A 704 -9.33 -6.19 -24.17
N GLY A 705 -9.10 -6.15 -25.49
CA GLY A 705 -9.15 -4.95 -26.31
C GLY A 705 -7.86 -4.13 -26.32
N THR A 706 -7.89 -3.06 -27.11
CA THR A 706 -6.71 -2.21 -27.39
C THR A 706 -6.25 -1.38 -26.19
N SER A 707 -7.16 -1.00 -25.28
CA SER A 707 -6.84 -0.21 -24.08
C SER A 707 -6.00 -0.99 -23.06
N LEU A 708 -6.13 -2.32 -23.05
CA LEU A 708 -5.34 -3.24 -22.23
C LEU A 708 -4.27 -3.97 -23.04
N SER A 709 -4.04 -3.58 -24.31
CA SER A 709 -2.99 -4.19 -25.10
C SER A 709 -1.61 -3.81 -24.58
N ASP A 710 -0.77 -4.83 -24.48
CA ASP A 710 0.62 -4.73 -24.11
C ASP A 710 1.52 -4.57 -25.35
N SER A 711 2.64 -3.88 -25.19
CA SER A 711 3.62 -3.58 -26.25
C SER A 711 4.40 -4.76 -26.84
N GLY A 712 4.07 -6.01 -26.47
CA GLY A 712 4.55 -7.20 -27.18
C GLY A 712 5.75 -7.90 -26.57
N SER A 713 5.66 -8.30 -25.30
CA SER A 713 6.73 -9.03 -24.58
C SER A 713 7.03 -10.45 -25.11
N TYR A 714 6.37 -10.91 -26.18
CA TYR A 714 6.42 -12.30 -26.66
C TYR A 714 6.80 -12.46 -28.13
N TYR A 715 7.31 -11.39 -28.75
CA TYR A 715 7.89 -11.43 -30.09
C TYR A 715 9.41 -11.64 -29.99
N TRP A 716 9.94 -12.60 -30.75
CA TRP A 716 11.38 -12.76 -30.92
C TRP A 716 11.97 -11.54 -31.64
N ILE A 717 13.29 -11.31 -31.50
CA ILE A 717 13.98 -10.15 -32.11
C ILE A 717 13.74 -10.09 -33.63
N ASP A 718 13.65 -11.23 -34.29
CA ASP A 718 13.39 -11.35 -35.74
C ASP A 718 11.95 -11.02 -36.15
N GLY A 719 11.03 -10.86 -35.18
CA GLY A 719 9.62 -10.55 -35.42
C GLY A 719 8.73 -11.77 -35.62
N SER A 720 9.28 -12.99 -35.50
CA SER A 720 8.46 -14.20 -35.45
C SER A 720 7.62 -14.22 -34.16
N GLU A 721 6.34 -14.54 -34.32
CA GLU A 721 5.49 -14.93 -33.19
C GLU A 721 5.99 -16.26 -32.66
N SER A 722 6.07 -16.43 -31.32
CA SER A 722 6.14 -17.79 -30.82
C SER A 722 4.86 -18.50 -31.25
N ILE A 723 4.99 -19.63 -31.95
CA ILE A 723 3.84 -20.37 -32.46
C ILE A 723 2.95 -20.75 -31.27
N GLY A 724 1.79 -20.09 -31.14
CA GLY A 724 0.87 -20.28 -30.01
C GLY A 724 1.07 -19.37 -28.80
N GLY A 725 1.97 -18.39 -28.84
CA GLY A 725 2.17 -17.39 -27.78
C GLY A 725 1.09 -16.30 -27.71
N PRO A 726 0.98 -15.56 -26.58
CA PRO A 726 -0.05 -14.55 -26.34
C PRO A 726 0.09 -13.30 -27.22
N ARG A 727 -1.03 -12.81 -27.75
CA ARG A 727 -1.11 -11.55 -28.52
C ARG A 727 -1.08 -10.33 -27.58
N PRO A 728 -0.79 -9.12 -28.10
CA PRO A 728 -0.80 -7.86 -27.32
C PRO A 728 -2.00 -7.66 -26.40
N GLY A 729 -3.23 -7.80 -26.92
CA GLY A 729 -4.48 -7.60 -26.19
C GLY A 729 -4.97 -8.82 -25.41
N GLU A 730 -4.29 -9.95 -25.52
CA GLU A 730 -4.70 -11.19 -24.86
C GLU A 730 -4.12 -11.31 -23.45
N TRP A 731 -4.99 -11.65 -22.50
CA TRP A 731 -4.63 -11.88 -21.11
C TRP A 731 -5.24 -13.18 -20.61
N ARG A 732 -4.51 -13.86 -19.73
CA ARG A 732 -5.04 -15.04 -19.03
C ARG A 732 -6.13 -14.56 -18.09
N THR A 733 -7.29 -15.21 -18.09
CA THR A 733 -8.31 -14.98 -17.05
C THR A 733 -7.71 -15.32 -15.67
N PRO A 734 -7.42 -14.35 -14.79
CA PRO A 734 -6.87 -14.68 -13.47
C PRO A 734 -7.98 -15.34 -12.61
N PRO A 735 -7.64 -16.35 -11.79
CA PRO A 735 -8.55 -16.84 -10.76
C PRO A 735 -9.03 -15.68 -9.89
N LEU A 736 -10.33 -15.62 -9.59
CA LEU A 736 -10.87 -14.60 -8.66
C LEU A 736 -10.68 -14.98 -7.19
N TRP A 737 -9.83 -15.97 -6.94
CA TRP A 737 -9.37 -16.40 -5.64
C TRP A 737 -8.66 -15.27 -4.89
N GLY A 738 -9.23 -14.87 -3.75
CA GLY A 738 -8.66 -13.80 -2.93
C GLY A 738 -8.88 -12.40 -3.50
N LEU A 739 -9.78 -12.24 -4.48
CA LEU A 739 -10.03 -10.99 -5.18
C LEU A 739 -10.28 -9.80 -4.22
N ARG A 740 -10.99 -10.02 -3.10
CA ARG A 740 -11.25 -8.95 -2.12
C ARG A 740 -9.94 -8.31 -1.62
N ASP A 741 -8.93 -9.14 -1.43
CA ASP A 741 -7.69 -8.81 -0.73
C ASP A 741 -6.50 -8.64 -1.69
N SER A 742 -6.74 -8.69 -3.01
CA SER A 742 -5.72 -8.68 -4.06
C SER A 742 -5.62 -7.36 -4.84
N GLY A 743 -6.30 -6.29 -4.38
CA GLY A 743 -6.21 -4.99 -5.03
C GLY A 743 -4.78 -4.42 -4.95
N PRO A 744 -4.32 -3.62 -5.92
CA PRO A 744 -5.07 -3.12 -7.07
C PRO A 744 -5.31 -4.19 -8.16
N TYR A 745 -6.23 -3.92 -9.07
CA TYR A 745 -6.75 -4.88 -10.05
C TYR A 745 -6.15 -4.69 -11.46
N LEU A 746 -6.37 -5.72 -12.30
CA LEU A 746 -5.80 -5.91 -13.63
C LEU A 746 -4.29 -6.20 -13.60
N HIS A 747 -3.75 -6.56 -14.76
CA HIS A 747 -2.38 -7.07 -14.90
C HIS A 747 -1.29 -6.09 -14.48
N ASP A 748 -1.60 -4.79 -14.40
CA ASP A 748 -0.66 -3.73 -14.04
C ASP A 748 -1.14 -2.89 -12.85
N GLY A 749 -2.19 -3.31 -12.14
CA GLY A 749 -2.69 -2.58 -10.96
C GLY A 749 -3.30 -1.20 -11.27
N ARG A 750 -3.65 -0.90 -12.53
CA ARG A 750 -4.19 0.43 -12.89
C ARG A 750 -5.54 0.73 -12.23
N ALA A 751 -6.36 -0.29 -12.00
CA ALA A 751 -7.69 -0.15 -11.40
C ALA A 751 -7.63 -0.30 -9.88
N GLN A 752 -8.17 0.66 -9.14
CA GLN A 752 -8.20 0.68 -7.68
C GLN A 752 -9.52 0.14 -7.12
N THR A 753 -10.57 0.14 -7.94
CA THR A 753 -11.89 -0.38 -7.59
C THR A 753 -12.30 -1.50 -8.55
N LEU A 754 -13.25 -2.34 -8.11
CA LEU A 754 -13.85 -3.35 -8.98
C LEU A 754 -14.61 -2.71 -10.15
N GLU A 755 -15.28 -1.58 -9.92
CA GLU A 755 -15.98 -0.84 -10.99
C GLU A 755 -15.00 -0.35 -12.08
N GLU A 756 -13.85 0.22 -11.69
CA GLU A 756 -12.81 0.62 -12.64
C GLU A 756 -12.27 -0.58 -13.42
N ALA A 757 -12.05 -1.71 -12.73
CA ALA A 757 -11.60 -2.94 -13.39
C ALA A 757 -12.64 -3.47 -14.39
N ILE A 758 -13.92 -3.48 -14.02
CA ILE A 758 -15.03 -3.91 -14.89
C ILE A 758 -15.18 -2.95 -16.09
N ALA A 759 -15.08 -1.64 -15.88
CA ALA A 759 -15.16 -0.64 -16.96
C ALA A 759 -14.06 -0.82 -18.02
N LEU A 760 -12.90 -1.36 -17.63
CA LEU A 760 -11.78 -1.60 -18.53
C LEU A 760 -11.84 -2.94 -19.27
N HIS A 761 -12.88 -3.77 -19.07
CA HIS A 761 -13.06 -5.01 -19.83
C HIS A 761 -13.47 -4.72 -21.30
N GLY A 762 -12.46 -4.59 -22.16
CA GLY A 762 -12.60 -4.47 -23.61
C GLY A 762 -12.71 -5.83 -24.32
N GLY A 763 -12.73 -5.80 -25.67
CA GLY A 763 -12.71 -7.01 -26.49
C GLY A 763 -13.85 -7.98 -26.17
N GLN A 764 -13.51 -9.23 -25.84
CA GLN A 764 -14.47 -10.27 -25.49
C GLN A 764 -15.24 -9.96 -24.18
N GLY A 765 -14.67 -9.13 -23.29
CA GLY A 765 -15.30 -8.72 -22.02
C GLY A 765 -16.32 -7.58 -22.14
N THR A 766 -16.38 -6.88 -23.28
CA THR A 766 -17.17 -5.64 -23.43
C THR A 766 -18.67 -5.85 -23.18
N LYS A 767 -19.22 -6.98 -23.64
CA LYS A 767 -20.65 -7.29 -23.42
C LYS A 767 -20.98 -7.41 -21.94
N ALA A 768 -20.16 -8.13 -21.18
CA ALA A 768 -20.37 -8.33 -19.75
C ALA A 768 -20.20 -7.02 -18.96
N ALA A 769 -19.22 -6.20 -19.32
CA ALA A 769 -19.02 -4.88 -18.71
C ALA A 769 -20.25 -3.98 -18.91
N ARG A 770 -20.78 -3.89 -20.14
CA ARG A 770 -21.99 -3.12 -20.44
C ARG A 770 -23.19 -3.64 -19.65
N GLN A 771 -23.38 -4.96 -19.61
CA GLN A 771 -24.48 -5.56 -18.86
C GLN A 771 -24.39 -5.26 -17.36
N TYR A 772 -23.20 -5.31 -16.75
CA TYR A 772 -22.99 -4.90 -15.36
C TYR A 772 -23.43 -3.46 -15.10
N PHE A 773 -22.99 -2.51 -15.92
CA PHE A 773 -23.33 -1.10 -15.73
C PHE A 773 -24.79 -0.76 -16.08
N SER A 774 -25.47 -1.62 -16.84
CA SER A 774 -26.91 -1.55 -17.07
C SER A 774 -27.76 -2.08 -15.90
N LEU A 775 -27.18 -2.81 -14.93
CA LEU A 775 -27.90 -3.27 -13.75
C LEU A 775 -28.30 -2.08 -12.85
N PRO A 776 -29.43 -2.16 -12.13
CA PRO A 776 -29.74 -1.24 -11.03
C PRO A 776 -28.63 -1.22 -9.98
N SER A 777 -28.44 -0.09 -9.29
CA SER A 777 -27.37 0.09 -8.29
C SER A 777 -27.35 -0.98 -7.18
N GLN A 778 -28.53 -1.50 -6.80
CA GLN A 778 -28.63 -2.57 -5.81
C GLN A 778 -28.11 -3.92 -6.35
N GLU A 779 -28.34 -4.22 -7.62
CA GLU A 779 -27.87 -5.43 -8.27
C GLU A 779 -26.35 -5.37 -8.54
N GLN A 780 -25.84 -4.19 -8.95
CA GLN A 780 -24.38 -3.94 -8.99
C GLN A 780 -23.75 -4.20 -7.60
N SER A 781 -24.39 -3.70 -6.53
CA SER A 781 -23.93 -3.92 -5.15
C SER A 781 -23.96 -5.41 -4.75
N ASN A 782 -24.93 -6.19 -5.24
CA ASN A 782 -25.00 -7.62 -4.99
C ASN A 782 -23.85 -8.36 -5.70
N VAL A 783 -23.58 -8.05 -6.97
CA VAL A 783 -22.43 -8.60 -7.72
C VAL A 783 -21.12 -8.26 -7.00
N GLU A 784 -20.95 -7.02 -6.55
CA GLU A 784 -19.79 -6.64 -5.75
C GLU A 784 -19.70 -7.41 -4.43
N ALA A 785 -20.82 -7.63 -3.73
CA ALA A 785 -20.85 -8.41 -2.49
C ALA A 785 -20.38 -9.86 -2.74
N PHE A 786 -20.78 -10.45 -3.85
CA PHE A 786 -20.27 -11.75 -4.28
C PHE A 786 -18.76 -11.72 -4.56
N LEU A 787 -18.28 -10.77 -5.37
CA LEU A 787 -16.85 -10.65 -5.68
C LEU A 787 -16.00 -10.41 -4.42
N LYS A 788 -16.49 -9.58 -3.50
CA LYS A 788 -15.88 -9.31 -2.20
C LYS A 788 -16.02 -10.47 -1.20
N SER A 789 -16.77 -11.52 -1.52
CA SER A 789 -16.80 -12.74 -0.70
C SER A 789 -15.67 -13.73 -1.01
N LEU A 790 -14.90 -13.47 -2.07
CA LEU A 790 -13.75 -14.28 -2.47
C LEU A 790 -12.51 -13.80 -1.71
N LEU A 791 -12.31 -14.34 -0.50
CA LEU A 791 -11.31 -13.86 0.47
C LEU A 791 -9.97 -14.57 0.34
N ALA A 792 -8.87 -13.89 0.63
CA ALA A 792 -7.62 -14.59 0.86
C ALA A 792 -7.77 -15.59 2.03
N PRO A 793 -7.05 -16.73 2.03
CA PRO A 793 -7.05 -17.64 3.16
C PRO A 793 -6.58 -16.93 4.43
N SER A 794 -7.17 -17.25 5.59
CA SER A 794 -6.78 -16.60 6.85
C SER A 794 -5.36 -16.98 7.27
N ALA A 795 -4.63 -16.08 7.94
CA ALA A 795 -3.30 -16.36 8.49
C ALA A 795 -3.30 -17.57 9.45
N ALA A 796 -4.42 -17.85 10.14
CA ALA A 796 -4.58 -19.03 10.99
C ALA A 796 -4.61 -20.37 10.22
N SER A 797 -4.90 -20.34 8.91
CA SER A 797 -4.75 -21.51 8.02
C SER A 797 -3.34 -21.67 7.45
N ALA A 798 -2.48 -20.65 7.63
CA ALA A 798 -1.08 -20.60 7.22
C ALA A 798 -0.15 -20.49 8.45
N ALA A 799 -0.58 -21.02 9.61
CA ALA A 799 0.19 -20.98 10.84
C ALA A 799 1.33 -22.02 10.81
N GLY A 800 2.41 -21.70 10.11
CA GLY A 800 3.75 -22.27 10.27
C GLY A 800 4.73 -21.33 11.00
N VAL A 801 4.30 -20.13 11.39
CA VAL A 801 5.16 -19.17 12.08
C VAL A 801 5.13 -19.43 13.59
N MET A 802 5.96 -20.37 14.06
CA MET A 802 6.53 -20.43 15.43
C MET A 802 7.48 -21.65 15.60
N LEU A 803 8.47 -21.81 14.71
CA LEU A 803 9.60 -22.73 14.98
C LEU A 803 10.90 -22.41 14.21
N ALA A 804 11.12 -21.16 13.76
CA ALA A 804 12.32 -20.83 12.98
C ALA A 804 13.63 -20.94 13.80
N ALA A 805 13.62 -20.46 15.04
CA ALA A 805 14.83 -20.46 15.89
C ALA A 805 15.23 -21.87 16.39
N GLU A 806 14.28 -22.79 16.52
CA GLU A 806 14.56 -24.15 17.02
C GLU A 806 14.93 -25.12 15.88
N LEU A 807 14.54 -24.82 14.63
CA LEU A 807 14.91 -25.61 13.45
C LEU A 807 16.31 -25.25 12.93
N GLU A 808 16.71 -23.97 12.92
CA GLU A 808 18.05 -23.55 12.50
C GLU A 808 19.18 -24.26 13.27
N SER A 809 18.95 -24.56 14.55
CA SER A 809 19.93 -25.26 15.41
C SER A 809 20.06 -26.77 15.16
N ARG A 810 19.15 -27.38 14.39
CA ARG A 810 19.14 -28.84 14.11
C ARG A 810 19.60 -29.21 12.70
N ILE A 811 19.88 -28.21 11.86
CA ILE A 811 20.02 -28.38 10.40
C ILE A 811 21.49 -28.57 9.95
N VAL A 812 22.49 -28.30 10.79
CA VAL A 812 23.92 -28.46 10.44
C VAL A 812 24.60 -29.42 11.40
N PRO A 813 25.11 -30.59 10.97
CA PRO A 813 25.94 -31.46 11.81
C PRO A 813 27.14 -30.68 12.34
N ASP A 814 27.48 -30.83 13.62
CA ASP A 814 28.56 -30.04 14.28
C ASP A 814 29.89 -30.09 13.51
N GLU A 815 30.18 -31.20 12.83
CA GLU A 815 31.36 -31.40 11.98
C GLU A 815 31.43 -30.43 10.78
N VAL A 816 30.28 -30.03 10.21
CA VAL A 816 30.19 -29.06 9.11
C VAL A 816 30.33 -27.64 9.66
N ARG A 817 29.79 -27.37 10.86
CA ARG A 817 29.89 -26.07 11.53
C ARG A 817 31.32 -25.69 11.90
N ASP A 818 32.11 -26.68 12.32
CA ASP A 818 33.53 -26.49 12.65
C ASP A 818 34.40 -26.33 11.39
N ALA A 819 34.07 -27.02 10.30
CA ALA A 819 34.71 -26.84 9.00
C ALA A 819 34.40 -25.46 8.39
N GLU A 820 33.15 -25.01 8.49
CA GLU A 820 32.71 -23.69 8.03
C GLU A 820 33.32 -22.56 8.86
N ALA A 821 33.48 -22.74 10.17
CA ALA A 821 34.16 -21.77 11.04
C ALA A 821 35.66 -21.63 10.68
N LEU A 822 36.32 -22.72 10.29
CA LEU A 822 37.71 -22.71 9.85
C LEU A 822 37.86 -22.01 8.49
N VAL A 823 36.99 -22.32 7.53
CA VAL A 823 36.98 -21.66 6.21
C VAL A 823 36.62 -20.17 6.33
N ARG A 824 35.71 -19.81 7.23
CA ARG A 824 35.39 -18.41 7.55
C ARG A 824 36.61 -17.66 8.06
N LYS A 825 37.35 -18.26 9.01
CA LYS A 825 38.56 -17.66 9.55
C LYS A 825 39.64 -17.50 8.48
N GLU A 826 39.83 -18.49 7.60
CA GLU A 826 40.81 -18.39 6.50
C GLU A 826 40.43 -17.32 5.47
N ARG A 827 39.13 -17.14 5.20
CA ARG A 827 38.60 -16.09 4.30
C ARG A 827 38.71 -14.70 4.90
N GLU A 828 38.38 -14.53 6.18
CA GLU A 828 38.57 -13.28 6.93
C GLU A 828 40.05 -12.88 6.91
N GLU A 829 40.95 -13.82 7.20
CA GLU A 829 42.40 -13.56 7.15
C GLU A 829 42.90 -13.27 5.73
N ALA A 830 42.29 -13.83 4.68
CA ALA A 830 42.62 -13.53 3.29
C ALA A 830 42.13 -12.14 2.86
N ALA A 831 40.92 -11.76 3.24
CA ALA A 831 40.36 -10.43 2.99
C ALA A 831 41.17 -9.34 3.70
N ASP A 832 41.54 -9.58 4.96
CA ASP A 832 42.42 -8.71 5.73
C ASP A 832 43.78 -8.50 5.06
N ARG A 833 44.36 -9.56 4.48
CA ARG A 833 45.63 -9.47 3.74
C ARG A 833 45.46 -8.67 2.44
N GLU A 834 44.37 -8.88 1.72
CA GLU A 834 44.08 -8.17 0.48
C GLU A 834 43.81 -6.68 0.73
N GLU A 835 43.04 -6.33 1.77
CA GLU A 835 42.76 -4.94 2.14
C GLU A 835 44.05 -4.20 2.57
N ARG A 836 44.92 -4.86 3.35
CA ARG A 836 46.25 -4.32 3.69
C ARG A 836 47.08 -4.08 2.43
N GLN A 837 47.08 -5.02 1.49
CA GLN A 837 47.83 -4.88 0.24
C GLN A 837 47.27 -3.77 -0.66
N GLN A 838 45.95 -3.64 -0.77
CA GLN A 838 45.31 -2.55 -1.52
C GLN A 838 45.55 -1.18 -0.87
N SER A 839 45.56 -1.10 0.46
CA SER A 839 45.89 0.11 1.21
C SER A 839 47.35 0.53 1.00
N GLU A 840 48.28 -0.43 1.03
CA GLU A 840 49.70 -0.17 0.72
C GLU A 840 49.90 0.30 -0.73
N ASP A 841 49.24 -0.33 -1.70
CA ASP A 841 49.32 0.06 -3.11
C ASP A 841 48.71 1.45 -3.36
N ARG A 842 47.59 1.78 -2.70
CA ARG A 842 47.00 3.13 -2.74
C ARG A 842 47.98 4.16 -2.16
N ARG A 843 48.62 3.85 -1.03
CA ARG A 843 49.64 4.72 -0.41
C ARG A 843 50.84 4.92 -1.35
N ARG A 844 51.35 3.86 -1.98
CA ARG A 844 52.44 3.92 -2.96
C ARG A 844 52.09 4.80 -4.17
N ARG A 845 50.88 4.68 -4.71
CA ARG A 845 50.39 5.51 -5.83
C ARG A 845 50.29 6.99 -5.45
N LEU A 846 49.80 7.30 -4.25
CA LEU A 846 49.70 8.69 -3.77
C LEU A 846 51.07 9.34 -3.58
N VAL A 847 52.03 8.60 -3.00
CA VAL A 847 53.42 9.06 -2.84
C VAL A 847 54.09 9.27 -4.20
N ALA A 848 53.92 8.35 -5.15
CA ALA A 848 54.46 8.49 -6.50
C ALA A 848 53.87 9.70 -7.25
N ALA A 849 52.56 9.94 -7.10
CA ALA A 849 51.89 11.10 -7.70
C ALA A 849 52.37 12.43 -7.08
N ALA A 850 52.60 12.45 -5.77
CA ALA A 850 53.16 13.61 -5.07
C ALA A 850 54.59 13.93 -5.53
N ALA A 851 55.46 12.91 -5.64
CA ALA A 851 56.82 13.07 -6.15
C ALA A 851 56.84 13.62 -7.59
N LYS A 852 55.95 13.13 -8.46
CA LYS A 852 55.83 13.63 -9.85
C LYS A 852 55.42 15.10 -9.91
N ARG A 853 54.50 15.54 -9.03
CA ARG A 853 54.10 16.97 -8.94
C ARG A 853 55.25 17.83 -8.42
N ALA A 854 56.00 17.36 -7.43
CA ALA A 854 57.19 18.05 -6.93
C ALA A 854 58.25 18.26 -8.03
N GLN A 855 58.51 17.22 -8.84
CA GLN A 855 59.42 17.29 -10.00
C GLN A 855 58.99 18.32 -11.05
N GLN A 856 57.68 18.51 -11.25
CA GLN A 856 57.16 19.51 -12.19
C GLN A 856 57.22 20.93 -11.63
N LYS A 857 56.97 21.11 -10.33
CA LYS A 857 56.93 22.42 -9.68
C LYS A 857 58.32 22.98 -9.37
N LEU A 858 59.32 22.14 -9.08
CA LEU A 858 60.65 22.60 -8.67
C LEU A 858 61.37 23.48 -9.72
N PRO A 859 61.38 23.14 -11.03
CA PRO A 859 61.96 24.01 -12.06
C PRO A 859 61.28 25.39 -12.15
N ILE A 860 59.97 25.45 -11.89
CA ILE A 860 59.20 26.71 -11.88
C ILE A 860 59.64 27.58 -10.71
N ALA A 861 59.78 26.99 -9.52
CA ALA A 861 60.27 27.69 -8.33
C ALA A 861 61.69 28.25 -8.54
N LEU A 862 62.59 27.45 -9.12
CA LEU A 862 63.97 27.85 -9.43
C LEU A 862 64.04 28.98 -10.47
N ASN A 863 63.18 28.98 -11.49
CA ASN A 863 63.11 30.04 -12.49
C ASN A 863 62.58 31.35 -11.88
N LEU A 864 61.49 31.27 -11.10
CA LEU A 864 60.95 32.42 -10.39
C LEU A 864 62.00 33.05 -9.47
N GLU A 865 62.76 32.22 -8.77
CA GLU A 865 63.86 32.68 -7.94
C GLU A 865 64.95 33.41 -8.75
N ARG A 866 65.45 32.81 -9.84
CA ARG A 866 66.47 33.45 -10.71
C ARG A 866 65.99 34.77 -11.32
N SER A 867 64.69 34.90 -11.56
CA SER A 867 64.08 36.13 -12.08
C SER A 867 63.80 37.22 -11.01
N GLY A 868 64.19 36.98 -9.75
CA GLY A 868 63.99 37.93 -8.65
C GLY A 868 62.57 37.94 -8.05
N LYS A 869 61.68 37.05 -8.49
CA LYS A 869 60.28 36.96 -8.01
C LYS A 869 60.16 36.09 -6.76
N ILE A 870 60.84 36.50 -5.68
CA ILE A 870 61.01 35.72 -4.45
C ILE A 870 59.69 35.28 -3.78
N PRO A 871 58.63 36.12 -3.67
CA PRO A 871 57.35 35.68 -3.07
C PRO A 871 56.69 34.54 -3.86
N GLY A 872 56.81 34.56 -5.19
CA GLY A 872 56.29 33.50 -6.06
C GLY A 872 57.09 32.20 -5.91
N ALA A 873 58.42 32.29 -5.85
CA ALA A 873 59.28 31.13 -5.61
C ALA A 873 58.99 30.47 -4.26
N LEU A 874 58.86 31.26 -3.18
CA LEU A 874 58.53 30.77 -1.84
C LEU A 874 57.18 30.04 -1.78
N LYS A 875 56.17 30.50 -2.54
CA LYS A 875 54.88 29.81 -2.64
C LYS A 875 55.06 28.39 -3.18
N TYR A 876 55.74 28.24 -4.31
CA TYR A 876 55.96 26.93 -4.92
C TYR A 876 56.86 26.03 -4.05
N TYR A 877 57.91 26.57 -3.43
CA TYR A 877 58.73 25.78 -2.52
C TYR A 877 57.93 25.28 -1.31
N ARG A 878 57.03 26.09 -0.72
CA ARG A 878 56.17 25.65 0.40
C ARG A 878 55.19 24.56 -0.03
N GLU A 879 54.59 24.68 -1.21
CA GLU A 879 53.71 23.64 -1.76
C GLU A 879 54.47 22.32 -1.99
N ILE A 880 55.69 22.38 -2.54
CA ILE A 880 56.53 21.18 -2.74
C ILE A 880 56.92 20.53 -1.41
N ALA A 881 57.32 21.35 -0.42
CA ALA A 881 57.70 20.87 0.91
C ALA A 881 56.53 20.22 1.67
N LEU A 882 55.30 20.70 1.48
CA LEU A 882 54.09 20.13 2.06
C LEU A 882 53.62 18.87 1.34
N GLU A 883 53.67 18.87 0.00
CA GLU A 883 53.12 17.78 -0.80
C GLU A 883 54.04 16.54 -0.84
N ALA A 884 55.36 16.72 -0.76
CA ALA A 884 56.32 15.64 -0.92
C ALA A 884 57.58 15.80 -0.02
N PRO A 885 57.42 15.91 1.32
CA PRO A 885 58.52 16.23 2.25
C PRO A 885 59.69 15.24 2.20
N ASP A 886 59.41 13.98 1.93
CA ASP A 886 60.41 12.89 1.94
C ASP A 886 61.15 12.70 0.61
N THR A 887 60.83 13.50 -0.41
CA THR A 887 61.49 13.47 -1.73
C THR A 887 62.71 14.36 -1.77
N GLU A 888 63.60 14.17 -2.76
CA GLU A 888 64.77 15.04 -2.96
C GLU A 888 64.35 16.48 -3.26
N GLU A 889 63.29 16.64 -4.06
CA GLU A 889 62.68 17.91 -4.41
C GLU A 889 62.05 18.60 -3.20
N GLY A 890 61.38 17.83 -2.32
CA GLY A 890 60.88 18.30 -1.03
C GLY A 890 61.98 18.83 -0.12
N ARG A 891 63.04 18.05 0.09
CA ARG A 891 64.21 18.46 0.87
C ARG A 891 64.90 19.69 0.29
N SER A 892 65.04 19.75 -1.03
CA SER A 892 65.59 20.90 -1.74
C SER A 892 64.72 22.14 -1.51
N ALA A 893 63.41 22.02 -1.63
CA ALA A 893 62.47 23.12 -1.39
C ALA A 893 62.54 23.65 0.05
N VAL A 894 62.61 22.77 1.06
CA VAL A 894 62.81 23.16 2.47
C VAL A 894 64.10 23.95 2.65
N ALA A 895 65.22 23.46 2.10
CA ALA A 895 66.49 24.15 2.17
C ALA A 895 66.45 25.55 1.50
N ARG A 896 65.76 25.67 0.36
CA ARG A 896 65.57 26.97 -0.31
C ARG A 896 64.69 27.93 0.47
N ILE A 897 63.63 27.45 1.14
CA ILE A 897 62.81 28.27 2.04
C ILE A 897 63.67 28.86 3.16
N SER A 898 64.54 28.06 3.79
CA SER A 898 65.43 28.51 4.86
C SER A 898 66.43 29.59 4.41
N VAL A 899 66.84 29.58 3.13
CA VAL A 899 67.77 30.58 2.56
C VAL A 899 67.03 31.85 2.13
N LEU A 900 65.85 31.73 1.55
CA LEU A 900 65.10 32.84 0.96
C LEU A 900 64.16 33.56 1.94
N ALA A 901 63.82 32.89 3.04
CA ALA A 901 63.06 33.44 4.16
C ALA A 901 63.71 33.01 5.49
N PRO A 902 64.95 33.43 5.78
CA PRO A 902 65.54 33.22 7.10
C PRO A 902 64.67 33.94 8.12
N SER A 903 64.29 33.22 9.17
CA SER A 903 63.27 33.59 10.15
C SER A 903 63.34 35.05 10.62
N ARG A 904 62.19 35.73 10.62
CA ARG A 904 61.80 36.64 11.70
C ARG A 904 60.80 35.91 12.58
#